data_AF-A0A812NYF6-F1
#
_entry.id   AF-A0A812NYF6-F1
#
_cell.length_a   1.000
_cell.length_b   1.000
_cell.length_c   1.000
_cell.angle_alpha   90.00
_cell.angle_beta   90.00
_cell.angle_gamma   90.00
#
_symmetry.space_group_name_H-M   'P 1'
#
loop_
_entity.id
_entity.type
_entity.pdbx_description
1 polymer ?
#
loop_
_entity_poly.entity_id
_entity_poly.type
_entity_poly.pdbx_seq_one_letter_code
_entity_poly.pdbx_strand_id
1 'polypeptide(L)'
;VERVADRVAILRAGQVLACERLDELKRTSVEATITMHGSSGVLPELPGEVLLSRRRGKQWQVLLRGVADHDSLSSLAESETVVAVDTRTPSLEELFVAYLQSDGPSASPDASHNCRSTLNHLQAFREATMPTATALGAPNTLRLAKRFFWKECRRLRGLGVGVFLLATALMAAMGRLIPDDRALWTATTLIAVIGGAMLAVAAAVTLFSVEKEEGTSELLERLPRNLSAMTIGKLSAAMVVISLCTMALVAMSFTVTDRPFHLDRFVTHFLPPTLLLIVTAFVWSLVASLACPNPLIAAVLGIAMASVSVQAGIYLTNPDLRAYTGEELEDSAARGLALAGVGAIVAGWLVTRWPAPMRGRRVVAAELDTPLSRKRLRWPSLGWGLFGRYFWQTLRQSWATGVVAMLLGLFLTFMSVLIPEGLLEANRTWRFFSGVGLLFAPALLGAVVFRADQRRDAYRFLAEHAGRPRMLWLARNLVGLAILGLFTALLVAVFLGVWLFMVGVPGRIDFVYQYSTTAGVDFLRVVQGLIDGKQLAIVAATAVLTAYAYGQFFSLALRSDVIAAMLALVASIVVLGWSSVVLAWELPPLAFLLPLAIGALLAAWLRVSDWMFDRRGWWRWAAPVAALLAPAACLLPIVPAERLAQVNRPTPLIATSGLVLMHPEVRVESVPPQVGSWHVRSGVRFDELVSQTQEEMRKGKEVADAYVRLEAEEVAFDEVEDEGDEEPAFDFGLRTVIRPAHGRLDGDALDEFLRLSRVRCRLMSGHGGDLQKIALMDSTDAEEPIDLDGRLERLLACRRVSIQGGENLGLLHEGSFSVYLADEFVDWANEAGQTTERIGKAIRGLREAEAMSAGPIGHLMNDHFQAQAIINGEASPQFLQGTDPRPRVDQWLAYLANESLDFERERALKALDLLAAYDAAFLGEGMRALTSNKPNLNWLQRHSIDDAQLVGVLAPDVPQRGAYYFGDLTTIAGARTSRLVSQVFNNQHVLSDALRRWMAGVAWRRAERVRLALIAYHLEHDEYPESLEPLVGSYLGREEIRDPYTGEPFGWKPDGFDLPLAEEYRGEIVKQIAPIGIPALWCGGGALAAPVKRQARVGKPGAGGVSDDNRPTATVMSLQPVEEIYFWPTGAFWMPAPK
;
A
#
# COMPACT_ATOMS: atom_id res chain seq x y z
N VAL A 1 50.33 -24.40 -5.58
CA VAL A 1 51.61 -25.12 -5.42
C VAL A 1 52.64 -24.55 -6.38
N GLU A 2 52.36 -24.54 -7.69
CA GLU A 2 53.30 -24.05 -8.72
C GLU A 2 53.81 -22.61 -8.50
N ARG A 3 53.00 -21.72 -7.92
CA ARG A 3 53.41 -20.33 -7.61
C ARG A 3 54.34 -20.16 -6.40
N VAL A 4 54.50 -21.19 -5.56
CA VAL A 4 55.08 -21.03 -4.22
C VAL A 4 56.04 -22.17 -3.81
N ALA A 5 56.21 -23.19 -4.65
CA ALA A 5 56.97 -24.39 -4.30
C ALA A 5 58.33 -24.40 -5.03
N ASP A 6 59.41 -24.33 -4.26
CA ASP A 6 60.77 -24.46 -4.80
C ASP A 6 61.11 -25.92 -5.16
N ARG A 7 60.57 -26.87 -4.39
CA ARG A 7 60.70 -28.32 -4.60
C ARG A 7 59.33 -28.98 -4.54
N VAL A 8 59.15 -30.02 -5.35
CA VAL A 8 57.93 -30.83 -5.34
C VAL A 8 58.29 -32.30 -5.23
N ALA A 9 57.58 -33.01 -4.34
CA ALA A 9 57.61 -34.46 -4.24
C ALA A 9 56.25 -35.03 -4.66
N ILE A 10 56.25 -36.01 -5.56
CA ILE A 10 55.05 -36.72 -6.02
C ILE A 10 55.06 -38.12 -5.39
N LEU A 11 53.99 -38.46 -4.66
CA LEU A 11 53.88 -39.71 -3.93
C LEU A 11 52.70 -40.54 -4.43
N ARG A 12 52.90 -41.86 -4.56
CA ARG A 12 51.85 -42.84 -4.85
C ARG A 12 52.02 -44.06 -3.95
N ALA A 13 50.96 -44.41 -3.20
CA ALA A 13 50.97 -45.55 -2.28
C ALA A 13 52.17 -45.55 -1.29
N GLY A 14 52.56 -44.37 -0.81
CA GLY A 14 53.69 -44.21 0.13
C GLY A 14 55.09 -44.22 -0.52
N GLN A 15 55.19 -44.45 -1.82
CA GLN A 15 56.46 -44.36 -2.56
C GLN A 15 56.62 -42.97 -3.19
N VAL A 16 57.82 -42.40 -3.08
CA VAL A 16 58.17 -41.13 -3.75
C VAL A 16 58.57 -41.46 -5.19
N LEU A 17 57.75 -41.01 -6.15
CA LEU A 17 57.98 -41.24 -7.58
C LEU A 17 58.90 -40.18 -8.19
N ALA A 18 58.82 -38.94 -7.71
CA ALA A 18 59.69 -37.82 -8.11
C ALA A 18 59.91 -36.87 -6.93
N CYS A 19 61.12 -36.30 -6.78
CA CYS A 19 61.44 -35.31 -5.75
C CYS A 19 62.61 -34.40 -6.18
N GLU A 20 62.30 -33.28 -6.81
CA GLU A 20 63.29 -32.34 -7.34
C GLU A 20 62.79 -30.89 -7.26
N ARG A 21 63.56 -29.94 -7.80
CA ARG A 21 63.11 -28.54 -7.91
C ARG A 21 61.99 -28.43 -8.92
N LEU A 22 60.97 -27.61 -8.65
CA LEU A 22 59.83 -27.46 -9.56
C LEU A 22 60.27 -27.07 -10.98
N ASP A 23 61.22 -26.14 -11.08
CA ASP A 23 61.77 -25.69 -12.35
C ASP A 23 62.52 -26.81 -13.10
N GLU A 24 63.19 -27.70 -12.36
CA GLU A 24 63.91 -28.84 -12.93
C GLU A 24 62.96 -29.94 -13.40
N LEU A 25 61.92 -30.24 -12.61
CA LEU A 25 60.86 -31.17 -13.00
C LEU A 25 60.16 -30.71 -14.27
N LYS A 26 59.86 -29.41 -14.38
CA LYS A 26 59.24 -28.83 -15.58
C LYS A 26 60.20 -28.76 -16.75
N ARG A 27 61.47 -28.40 -16.53
CA ARG A 27 62.49 -28.31 -17.59
C ARG A 27 62.81 -29.68 -18.20
N THR A 28 62.82 -30.72 -17.39
CA THR A 28 63.12 -32.09 -17.85
C THR A 28 61.91 -32.81 -18.41
N SER A 29 60.71 -32.20 -18.38
CA SER A 29 59.48 -32.82 -18.85
C SER A 29 58.89 -32.06 -20.03
N VAL A 30 58.44 -32.79 -21.05
CA VAL A 30 57.86 -32.23 -22.27
C VAL A 30 56.56 -32.93 -22.57
N GLU A 31 55.53 -32.15 -22.89
CA GLU A 31 54.31 -32.69 -23.46
C GLU A 31 54.39 -32.55 -24.98
N ALA A 32 54.32 -33.68 -25.69
CA ALA A 32 54.32 -33.73 -27.14
C ALA A 32 52.95 -34.21 -27.65
N THR A 33 52.35 -33.44 -28.56
CA THR A 33 51.19 -33.87 -29.34
C THR A 33 51.64 -34.29 -30.73
N ILE A 34 51.64 -35.59 -30.99
CA ILE A 34 52.09 -36.21 -32.24
C ILE A 34 50.87 -36.59 -33.07
N THR A 35 50.71 -35.93 -34.22
CA THR A 35 49.63 -36.22 -35.17
C THR A 35 50.14 -37.22 -36.20
N MET A 36 49.48 -38.38 -36.36
CA MET A 36 49.90 -39.47 -37.24
C MET A 36 49.14 -39.49 -38.58
N HIS A 37 49.77 -40.00 -39.63
CA HIS A 37 49.13 -40.36 -40.89
C HIS A 37 48.27 -41.64 -40.69
N GLY A 38 47.00 -41.45 -40.29
CA GLY A 38 46.02 -42.53 -40.16
C GLY A 38 45.68 -42.92 -38.71
N SER A 39 44.56 -43.62 -38.51
CA SER A 39 44.02 -43.97 -37.19
C SER A 39 44.57 -45.28 -36.61
N SER A 40 45.52 -45.95 -37.29
CA SER A 40 46.11 -47.22 -36.86
C SER A 40 47.62 -47.15 -36.60
N GLY A 41 48.27 -46.00 -36.80
CA GLY A 41 49.73 -45.86 -36.61
C GLY A 41 50.17 -46.21 -35.19
N VAL A 42 51.22 -47.04 -35.09
CA VAL A 42 51.99 -47.31 -33.86
C VAL A 42 52.83 -46.07 -33.57
N LEU A 43 52.90 -45.67 -32.30
CA LEU A 43 53.69 -44.52 -31.87
C LEU A 43 55.18 -44.81 -32.12
N PRO A 44 55.91 -43.97 -32.87
CA PRO A 44 57.35 -44.13 -33.07
C PRO A 44 58.08 -44.07 -31.72
N GLU A 45 59.28 -44.65 -31.65
CA GLU A 45 60.10 -44.58 -30.44
C GLU A 45 60.39 -43.12 -30.08
N LEU A 46 60.09 -42.75 -28.84
CA LEU A 46 60.20 -41.37 -28.37
C LEU A 46 61.50 -41.19 -27.58
N PRO A 47 62.18 -40.04 -27.72
CA PRO A 47 63.34 -39.73 -26.88
C PRO A 47 62.86 -39.48 -25.44
N GLY A 48 63.41 -40.23 -24.48
CA GLY A 48 63.11 -40.09 -23.05
C GLY A 48 62.12 -41.12 -22.48
N GLU A 49 61.81 -40.96 -21.19
CA GLU A 49 60.87 -41.80 -20.46
C GLU A 49 59.43 -41.33 -20.69
N VAL A 50 58.59 -42.21 -21.24
CA VAL A 50 57.16 -41.93 -21.43
C VAL A 50 56.42 -42.07 -20.09
N LEU A 51 56.05 -40.94 -19.49
CA LEU A 51 55.26 -40.91 -18.25
C LEU A 51 53.78 -41.18 -18.51
N LEU A 52 53.22 -40.67 -19.61
CA LEU A 52 51.82 -40.85 -19.97
C LEU A 52 51.67 -40.85 -21.50
N SER A 53 50.82 -41.73 -22.03
CA SER A 53 50.48 -41.75 -23.46
C SER A 53 48.98 -41.90 -23.65
N ARG A 54 48.36 -40.96 -24.37
CA ARG A 54 46.92 -40.94 -24.62
C ARG A 54 46.60 -40.71 -26.09
N ARG A 55 45.85 -41.63 -26.69
CA ARG A 55 45.39 -41.51 -28.08
C ARG A 55 44.03 -40.82 -28.16
N ARG A 56 43.90 -39.82 -29.03
CA ARG A 56 42.66 -39.16 -29.44
C ARG A 56 42.56 -39.13 -30.97
N GLY A 57 41.99 -40.19 -31.53
CA GLY A 57 41.89 -40.35 -32.99
C GLY A 57 43.27 -40.51 -33.64
N LYS A 58 43.66 -39.55 -34.48
CA LYS A 58 44.98 -39.51 -35.14
C LYS A 58 46.07 -38.83 -34.30
N GLN A 59 45.71 -38.24 -33.16
CA GLN A 59 46.65 -37.54 -32.29
C GLN A 59 47.03 -38.39 -31.10
N TRP A 60 48.32 -38.40 -30.77
CA TRP A 60 48.88 -38.94 -29.55
C TRP A 60 49.35 -37.79 -28.68
N GLN A 61 48.82 -37.69 -27.46
CA GLN A 61 49.27 -36.76 -26.45
C GLN A 61 50.17 -37.54 -25.49
N VAL A 62 51.44 -37.22 -25.48
CA VAL A 62 52.48 -37.97 -24.76
C VAL A 62 53.22 -37.04 -23.81
N LEU A 63 53.43 -37.47 -22.58
CA LEU A 63 54.24 -36.78 -21.59
C LEU A 63 55.57 -37.51 -21.44
N LEU A 64 56.66 -36.83 -21.77
CA LEU A 64 58.02 -37.37 -21.79
C LEU A 64 58.86 -36.73 -20.69
N ARG A 65 59.81 -37.49 -20.14
CA ARG A 65 60.80 -37.02 -19.17
C ARG A 65 62.22 -37.36 -19.62
N GLY A 66 63.16 -36.48 -19.33
CA GLY A 66 64.59 -36.69 -19.63
C GLY A 66 64.93 -36.52 -21.10
N VAL A 67 64.15 -35.73 -21.84
CA VAL A 67 64.46 -35.35 -23.22
C VAL A 67 65.68 -34.42 -23.18
N ALA A 68 66.85 -34.93 -23.58
CA ALA A 68 68.12 -34.20 -23.46
C ALA A 68 68.18 -32.98 -24.40
N ASP A 69 67.49 -33.05 -25.53
CA ASP A 69 67.46 -32.00 -26.56
C ASP A 69 66.04 -31.88 -27.13
N HIS A 70 65.44 -30.69 -27.07
CA HIS A 70 64.12 -30.43 -27.62
C HIS A 70 64.07 -30.67 -29.13
N ASP A 71 65.20 -30.52 -29.84
CA ASP A 71 65.29 -30.74 -31.28
C ASP A 71 65.14 -32.23 -31.66
N SER A 72 65.39 -33.15 -30.73
CA SER A 72 65.16 -34.59 -30.93
C SER A 72 63.68 -34.95 -31.08
N LEU A 73 62.75 -34.11 -30.63
CA LEU A 73 61.31 -34.29 -30.88
C LEU A 73 60.91 -33.71 -32.25
N SER A 74 61.66 -32.76 -32.77
CA SER A 74 61.44 -32.18 -34.10
C SER A 74 61.78 -33.19 -35.21
N SER A 75 62.78 -34.06 -35.00
CA SER A 75 63.12 -35.13 -35.97
C SER A 75 62.02 -36.19 -36.11
N LEU A 76 61.11 -36.33 -35.13
CA LEU A 76 59.93 -37.18 -35.27
C LEU A 76 59.00 -36.68 -36.38
N ALA A 77 59.00 -35.39 -36.70
CA ALA A 77 58.23 -34.84 -37.81
C ALA A 77 58.79 -35.26 -39.20
N GLU A 78 60.02 -35.77 -39.26
CA GLU A 78 60.62 -36.31 -40.49
C GLU A 78 60.20 -37.77 -40.75
N SER A 79 59.56 -38.43 -39.78
CA SER A 79 58.99 -39.77 -39.96
C SER A 79 57.80 -39.72 -40.92
N GLU A 80 57.79 -40.55 -41.96
CA GLU A 80 56.66 -40.66 -42.93
C GLU A 80 55.30 -40.92 -42.26
N THR A 81 55.32 -41.46 -41.03
CA THR A 81 54.10 -41.77 -40.27
C THR A 81 53.57 -40.60 -39.43
N VAL A 82 54.34 -39.51 -39.28
CA VAL A 82 54.03 -38.36 -38.43
C VAL A 82 53.75 -37.12 -39.30
N VAL A 83 52.58 -36.54 -39.13
CA VAL A 83 52.12 -35.32 -39.83
C VAL A 83 52.65 -34.05 -39.16
N ALA A 84 52.63 -34.03 -37.82
CA ALA A 84 53.02 -32.86 -37.04
C ALA A 84 53.36 -33.27 -35.60
N VAL A 85 54.34 -32.59 -35.02
CA VAL A 85 54.70 -32.69 -33.60
C VAL A 85 54.62 -31.30 -33.00
N ASP A 86 53.76 -31.13 -31.99
CA ASP A 86 53.66 -29.90 -31.21
C ASP A 86 54.16 -30.17 -29.80
N THR A 87 55.00 -29.29 -29.23
CA THR A 87 55.60 -29.49 -27.91
C THR A 87 55.31 -28.32 -26.99
N ARG A 88 55.03 -28.61 -25.72
CA ARG A 88 54.88 -27.59 -24.66
C ARG A 88 55.41 -28.09 -23.32
N THR A 89 55.73 -27.16 -22.43
CA THR A 89 56.07 -27.50 -21.04
C THR A 89 54.78 -27.82 -20.27
N PRO A 90 54.66 -29.00 -19.63
CA PRO A 90 53.46 -29.38 -18.89
C PRO A 90 53.33 -28.60 -17.57
N SER A 91 52.09 -28.43 -17.12
CA SER A 91 51.78 -27.92 -15.78
C SER A 91 52.08 -28.95 -14.70
N LEU A 92 52.20 -28.49 -13.45
CA LEU A 92 52.46 -29.41 -12.32
C LEU A 92 51.32 -30.43 -12.11
N GLU A 93 50.08 -30.05 -12.43
CA GLU A 93 48.92 -30.94 -12.34
C GLU A 93 48.98 -32.06 -13.39
N GLU A 94 49.38 -31.75 -14.62
CA GLU A 94 49.55 -32.74 -15.70
C GLU A 94 50.68 -33.73 -15.37
N LEU A 95 51.80 -33.24 -14.84
CA LEU A 95 52.88 -34.08 -14.32
C LEU A 95 52.39 -35.00 -13.20
N PHE A 96 51.67 -34.44 -12.22
CA PHE A 96 51.11 -35.22 -11.11
C PHE A 96 50.16 -36.33 -11.60
N VAL A 97 49.25 -36.03 -12.52
CA VAL A 97 48.33 -37.01 -13.10
C VAL A 97 49.10 -38.08 -13.88
N ALA A 98 50.12 -37.70 -14.66
CA ALA A 98 50.94 -38.64 -15.40
C ALA A 98 51.66 -39.63 -14.48
N TYR A 99 52.31 -39.18 -13.40
CA TYR A 99 52.93 -40.08 -12.41
C TYR A 99 51.92 -40.98 -11.68
N LEU A 100 50.69 -40.51 -11.46
CA LEU A 100 49.65 -41.34 -10.86
C LEU A 100 49.13 -42.42 -11.82
N GLN A 101 49.07 -42.11 -13.11
CA GLN A 101 48.56 -43.00 -14.16
C GLN A 101 49.62 -43.87 -14.81
N SER A 102 50.91 -43.53 -14.70
CA SER A 102 52.00 -44.34 -15.25
C SER A 102 51.97 -45.72 -14.60
N ASP A 103 51.74 -46.77 -15.38
CA ASP A 103 51.95 -48.15 -14.96
C ASP A 103 53.44 -48.25 -14.63
N GLY A 104 53.78 -48.23 -13.33
CA GLY A 104 55.09 -47.78 -12.88
C GLY A 104 56.23 -48.58 -13.51
N PRO A 105 57.38 -47.95 -13.82
CA PRO A 105 58.56 -48.69 -14.22
C PRO A 105 58.92 -49.69 -13.12
N SER A 106 59.20 -50.94 -13.51
CA SER A 106 59.90 -51.92 -12.69
C SER A 106 61.16 -51.24 -12.17
N ALA A 107 61.17 -50.88 -10.88
CA ALA A 107 62.20 -50.05 -10.27
C ALA A 107 63.59 -50.59 -10.61
N SER A 108 64.33 -49.85 -11.44
CA SER A 108 65.77 -50.03 -11.56
C SER A 108 66.38 -49.79 -10.16
N PRO A 109 67.16 -50.74 -9.59
CA PRO A 109 67.69 -50.68 -8.23
C PRO A 109 68.48 -49.39 -7.90
N ASP A 110 69.03 -48.72 -8.93
CA ASP A 110 69.97 -47.61 -8.75
C ASP A 110 69.32 -46.28 -8.32
N ALA A 111 68.02 -46.07 -8.58
CA ALA A 111 67.33 -44.83 -8.17
C ALA A 111 67.14 -44.73 -6.64
N SER A 112 67.16 -45.88 -5.93
CA SER A 112 67.01 -45.93 -4.48
C SER A 112 68.22 -45.36 -3.72
N HIS A 113 69.41 -45.36 -4.33
CA HIS A 113 70.64 -44.92 -3.68
C HIS A 113 70.75 -43.39 -3.58
N ASN A 114 70.32 -42.66 -4.61
CA ASN A 114 70.30 -41.18 -4.58
C ASN A 114 69.15 -40.63 -3.72
N CYS A 115 68.00 -41.30 -3.69
CA CYS A 115 66.90 -40.87 -2.82
C CYS A 115 67.25 -41.07 -1.34
N ARG A 116 67.92 -42.18 -0.96
CA ARG A 116 68.42 -42.40 0.41
C ARG A 116 69.46 -41.37 0.85
N SER A 117 70.39 -40.99 -0.02
CA SER A 117 71.37 -39.92 0.26
C SER A 117 70.67 -38.59 0.57
N THR A 118 69.69 -38.21 -0.25
CA THR A 118 68.95 -36.94 -0.09
C THR A 118 68.01 -36.97 1.12
N LEU A 119 67.36 -38.11 1.40
CA LEU A 119 66.55 -38.32 2.60
C LEU A 119 67.42 -38.31 3.86
N ASN A 120 68.59 -38.94 3.85
CA ASN A 120 69.53 -38.91 4.96
C ASN A 120 70.08 -37.49 5.19
N HIS A 121 70.33 -36.72 4.12
CA HIS A 121 70.73 -35.32 4.25
C HIS A 121 69.61 -34.43 4.82
N LEU A 122 68.35 -34.66 4.41
CA LEU A 122 67.17 -33.97 4.96
C LEU A 122 66.84 -34.44 6.38
N GLN A 123 67.11 -35.70 6.72
CA GLN A 123 66.90 -36.27 8.04
C GLN A 123 67.99 -35.78 9.02
N ALA A 124 69.25 -35.71 8.58
CA ALA A 124 70.34 -35.06 9.31
C ALA A 124 70.13 -33.54 9.47
N PHE A 125 69.60 -32.85 8.45
CA PHE A 125 69.23 -31.43 8.58
C PHE A 125 68.05 -31.25 9.55
N ARG A 126 67.08 -32.18 9.53
CA ARG A 126 65.92 -32.20 10.45
C ARG A 126 66.33 -32.52 11.89
N GLU A 127 67.34 -33.35 12.09
CA GLU A 127 67.90 -33.68 13.41
C GLU A 127 68.85 -32.59 13.94
N ALA A 128 69.57 -31.87 13.07
CA ALA A 128 70.51 -30.82 13.48
C ALA A 128 69.91 -29.41 13.63
N THR A 129 68.71 -29.12 13.07
CA THR A 129 68.12 -27.76 13.11
C THR A 129 66.70 -27.67 13.65
N MET A 130 66.06 -28.76 14.10
CA MET A 130 64.81 -28.64 14.84
C MET A 130 65.08 -28.60 16.35
N PRO A 131 65.08 -27.41 17.00
CA PRO A 131 64.91 -27.36 18.43
C PRO A 131 63.62 -28.11 18.75
N THR A 132 63.68 -28.95 19.78
CA THR A 132 62.60 -29.72 20.38
C THR A 132 61.27 -28.95 20.28
N ALA A 133 60.42 -29.33 19.32
CA ALA A 133 59.19 -28.62 18.96
C ALA A 133 58.10 -28.70 20.05
N THR A 134 58.44 -29.18 21.24
CA THR A 134 57.62 -29.18 22.45
C THR A 134 57.60 -27.84 23.19
N ALA A 135 58.43 -26.85 22.80
CA ALA A 135 58.50 -25.54 23.44
C ALA A 135 58.07 -24.34 22.56
N LEU A 136 57.55 -24.56 21.34
CA LEU A 136 56.82 -23.52 20.61
C LEU A 136 55.46 -23.35 21.30
N GLY A 137 55.44 -22.47 22.31
CA GLY A 137 54.25 -22.14 23.11
C GLY A 137 53.02 -22.00 22.20
N ALA A 138 51.92 -22.61 22.63
CA ALA A 138 50.66 -22.66 21.91
C ALA A 138 50.43 -21.31 21.21
N PRO A 139 50.26 -21.28 19.87
CA PRO A 139 50.20 -20.03 19.12
C PRO A 139 49.17 -19.10 19.78
N ASN A 140 49.62 -17.92 20.22
CA ASN A 140 48.80 -16.95 20.93
C ASN A 140 47.40 -16.88 20.31
N THR A 141 46.40 -17.37 21.05
CA THR A 141 44.99 -17.46 20.64
C THR A 141 44.51 -16.14 20.01
N LEU A 142 44.98 -15.01 20.56
CA LEU A 142 44.77 -13.65 20.05
C LEU A 142 45.32 -13.40 18.64
N ARG A 143 46.53 -13.89 18.33
CA ARG A 143 47.16 -13.70 17.00
C ARG A 143 46.39 -14.46 15.93
N LEU A 144 45.89 -15.66 16.27
CA LEU A 144 45.07 -16.46 15.37
C LEU A 144 43.67 -15.85 15.20
N ALA A 145 43.04 -15.42 16.31
CA ALA A 145 41.75 -14.72 16.28
C ALA A 145 41.80 -13.45 15.42
N LYS A 146 42.87 -12.66 15.53
CA LYS A 146 43.10 -11.47 14.68
C LYS A 146 43.13 -11.82 13.18
N ARG A 147 43.73 -12.95 12.79
CA ARG A 147 43.76 -13.39 11.38
C ARG A 147 42.37 -13.75 10.88
N PHE A 148 41.59 -14.50 11.67
CA PHE A 148 40.20 -14.82 11.33
C PHE A 148 39.33 -13.56 11.27
N PHE A 149 39.51 -12.62 12.21
CA PHE A 149 38.83 -11.34 12.21
C PHE A 149 38.99 -10.59 10.88
N TRP A 150 40.24 -10.35 10.44
CA TRP A 150 40.49 -9.63 9.19
C TRP A 150 40.07 -10.40 7.92
N LYS A 151 40.04 -11.73 7.98
CA LYS A 151 39.50 -12.55 6.89
C LYS A 151 37.99 -12.34 6.78
N GLU A 152 37.25 -12.45 7.87
CA GLU A 152 35.79 -12.30 7.85
C GLU A 152 35.37 -10.85 7.61
N CYS A 153 36.05 -9.85 8.15
CA CYS A 153 35.77 -8.44 7.83
C CYS A 153 35.85 -8.17 6.32
N ARG A 154 36.83 -8.73 5.61
CA ARG A 154 36.92 -8.60 4.15
C ARG A 154 35.77 -9.28 3.42
N ARG A 155 35.30 -10.42 3.93
CA ARG A 155 34.15 -11.14 3.37
C ARG A 155 32.84 -10.37 3.59
N LEU A 156 32.62 -9.89 4.81
CA LEU A 156 31.41 -9.18 5.20
C LEU A 156 31.34 -7.75 4.63
N ARG A 157 32.47 -7.10 4.33
CA ARG A 157 32.49 -5.73 3.78
C ARG A 157 31.64 -5.58 2.53
N GLY A 158 31.75 -6.50 1.57
CA GLY A 158 30.97 -6.44 0.34
C GLY A 158 29.47 -6.52 0.61
N LEU A 159 29.07 -7.36 1.57
CA LEU A 159 27.68 -7.52 1.97
C LEU A 159 27.17 -6.29 2.73
N GLY A 160 27.95 -5.75 3.67
CA GLY A 160 27.63 -4.51 4.38
C GLY A 160 27.44 -3.32 3.44
N VAL A 161 28.35 -3.12 2.47
CA VAL A 161 28.22 -2.06 1.46
C VAL A 161 26.96 -2.25 0.61
N GLY A 162 26.64 -3.49 0.20
CA GLY A 162 25.43 -3.77 -0.57
C GLY A 162 24.15 -3.43 0.20
N VAL A 163 24.05 -3.84 1.46
CA VAL A 163 22.91 -3.50 2.33
C VAL A 163 22.84 -1.99 2.56
N PHE A 164 23.98 -1.33 2.80
CA PHE A 164 24.04 0.11 3.01
C PHE A 164 23.49 0.89 1.81
N LEU A 165 23.97 0.59 0.60
CA LEU A 165 23.55 1.27 -0.62
C LEU A 165 22.06 1.04 -0.91
N LEU A 166 21.57 -0.18 -0.70
CA LEU A 166 20.16 -0.52 -0.92
C LEU A 166 19.25 0.24 0.05
N ALA A 167 19.55 0.20 1.35
CA ALA A 167 18.75 0.89 2.36
C ALA A 167 18.81 2.41 2.17
N THR A 168 19.97 2.95 1.80
CA THR A 168 20.13 4.38 1.45
C THR A 168 19.26 4.77 0.25
N ALA A 169 19.26 3.97 -0.82
CA ALA A 169 18.43 4.23 -1.99
C ALA A 169 16.93 4.19 -1.63
N LEU A 170 16.52 3.26 -0.76
CA LEU A 170 15.14 3.19 -0.28
C LEU A 170 14.77 4.38 0.61
N MET A 171 15.66 4.82 1.50
CA MET A 171 15.46 6.04 2.31
C MET A 171 15.33 7.27 1.41
N ALA A 172 16.22 7.44 0.43
CA ALA A 172 16.17 8.56 -0.52
C ALA A 172 14.88 8.54 -1.36
N ALA A 173 14.40 7.36 -1.74
CA ALA A 173 13.10 7.22 -2.39
C ALA A 173 11.95 7.63 -1.45
N MET A 174 11.96 7.21 -0.18
CA MET A 174 10.97 7.61 0.82
C MET A 174 11.02 9.12 1.09
N GLY A 175 12.20 9.74 1.14
CA GLY A 175 12.37 11.19 1.30
C GLY A 175 11.73 12.02 0.19
N ARG A 176 11.51 11.43 -0.99
CA ARG A 176 10.77 12.08 -2.08
C ARG A 176 9.28 11.80 -2.07
N LEU A 177 8.85 10.72 -1.40
CA LEU A 177 7.47 10.23 -1.44
C LEU A 177 6.68 10.58 -0.18
N ILE A 178 7.35 10.82 0.95
CA ILE A 178 6.73 11.12 2.24
C ILE A 178 7.11 12.56 2.63
N PRO A 179 6.20 13.52 2.42
CA PRO A 179 6.42 14.92 2.77
C PRO A 179 6.15 15.24 4.24
N ASP A 180 5.44 14.38 4.98
CA ASP A 180 5.37 14.51 6.43
C ASP A 180 6.70 14.05 7.06
N ASP A 181 7.43 15.00 7.63
CA ASP A 181 8.69 14.76 8.32
C ASP A 181 8.60 13.67 9.40
N ARG A 182 7.49 13.59 10.15
CA ARG A 182 7.35 12.60 11.25
C ARG A 182 7.22 11.19 10.70
N ALA A 183 6.34 11.01 9.72
CA ALA A 183 6.20 9.74 9.00
C ALA A 183 7.50 9.37 8.26
N LEU A 184 8.16 10.34 7.62
CA LEU A 184 9.41 10.14 6.91
C LEU A 184 10.49 9.62 7.85
N TRP A 185 10.69 10.29 8.98
CA TRP A 185 11.69 9.90 9.97
C TRP A 185 11.46 8.50 10.54
N THR A 186 10.19 8.16 10.80
CA THR A 186 9.81 6.83 11.28
C THR A 186 10.13 5.77 10.21
N ALA A 187 9.79 6.05 8.95
CA ALA A 187 10.03 5.15 7.83
C ALA A 187 11.54 4.95 7.54
N THR A 188 12.33 6.02 7.47
CA THR A 188 13.77 5.94 7.20
C THR A 188 14.51 5.25 8.34
N THR A 189 14.12 5.50 9.59
CA THR A 189 14.70 4.82 10.76
C THR A 189 14.34 3.34 10.76
N LEU A 190 13.09 2.98 10.45
CA LEU A 190 12.69 1.58 10.30
C LEU A 190 13.49 0.87 9.19
N ILE A 191 13.71 1.52 8.04
CA ILE A 191 14.55 1.00 6.96
C ILE A 191 15.99 0.77 7.45
N ALA A 192 16.54 1.68 8.24
CA ALA A 192 17.88 1.55 8.82
C ALA A 192 17.98 0.33 9.74
N VAL A 193 16.99 0.15 10.61
CA VAL A 193 16.90 -0.96 11.56
C VAL A 193 16.72 -2.30 10.85
N ILE A 194 15.83 -2.38 9.87
CA ILE A 194 15.63 -3.58 9.04
C ILE A 194 16.91 -3.89 8.25
N GLY A 195 17.58 -2.88 7.70
CA GLY A 195 18.88 -3.04 7.03
C GLY A 195 19.93 -3.64 7.96
N GLY A 196 20.05 -3.12 9.19
CA GLY A 196 20.93 -3.66 10.23
C GLY A 196 20.59 -5.11 10.61
N ALA A 197 19.31 -5.43 10.80
CA ALA A 197 18.85 -6.79 11.10
C ALA A 197 19.12 -7.78 9.95
N MET A 198 18.89 -7.37 8.70
CA MET A 198 19.20 -8.18 7.51
C MET A 198 20.70 -8.44 7.37
N LEU A 199 21.54 -7.43 7.62
CA LEU A 199 22.99 -7.59 7.69
C LEU A 199 23.39 -8.57 8.80
N ALA A 200 22.73 -8.52 9.96
CA ALA A 200 22.98 -9.42 11.07
C ALA A 200 22.67 -10.89 10.73
N VAL A 201 21.53 -11.14 10.08
CA VAL A 201 21.17 -12.47 9.54
C VAL A 201 22.24 -12.95 8.57
N ALA A 202 22.57 -12.13 7.58
CA ALA A 202 23.52 -12.51 6.54
C ALA A 202 24.93 -12.74 7.09
N ALA A 203 25.38 -11.93 8.05
CA ALA A 203 26.65 -12.12 8.73
C ALA A 203 26.65 -13.45 9.49
N ALA A 204 25.67 -13.72 10.36
CA ALA A 204 25.59 -14.96 11.14
C ALA A 204 25.58 -16.23 10.27
N VAL A 205 24.85 -16.17 9.14
CA VAL A 205 24.78 -17.25 8.15
C VAL A 205 26.14 -17.47 7.49
N THR A 206 26.79 -16.41 7.03
CA THR A 206 28.07 -16.52 6.30
C THR A 206 29.23 -17.02 7.17
N LEU A 207 29.16 -16.87 8.50
CA LEU A 207 30.22 -17.29 9.42
C LEU A 207 30.52 -18.80 9.40
N PHE A 208 29.50 -19.65 9.27
CA PHE A 208 29.67 -21.11 9.47
C PHE A 208 29.04 -21.94 8.35
N SER A 209 27.83 -21.60 7.89
CA SER A 209 27.15 -22.41 6.87
C SER A 209 27.84 -22.35 5.51
N VAL A 210 28.45 -21.23 5.13
CA VAL A 210 29.16 -21.14 3.84
C VAL A 210 30.44 -21.97 3.85
N GLU A 211 31.12 -22.10 4.99
CA GLU A 211 32.29 -22.99 5.09
C GLU A 211 31.93 -24.46 4.94
N LYS A 212 30.74 -24.86 5.46
CA LYS A 212 30.17 -26.20 5.24
C LYS A 212 29.80 -26.40 3.77
N GLU A 213 29.22 -25.39 3.13
CA GLU A 213 28.86 -25.46 1.71
C GLU A 213 30.08 -25.55 0.80
N GLU A 214 31.14 -24.78 1.09
CA GLU A 214 32.41 -24.77 0.36
C GLU A 214 33.26 -26.03 0.64
N GLY A 215 32.89 -26.87 1.61
CA GLY A 215 33.67 -28.06 2.02
C GLY A 215 34.96 -27.73 2.77
N THR A 216 35.16 -26.45 3.12
CA THR A 216 36.33 -26.00 3.89
C THR A 216 36.30 -26.47 5.34
N SER A 217 35.14 -26.91 5.84
CA SER A 217 35.02 -27.52 7.17
C SER A 217 35.93 -28.74 7.34
N GLU A 218 36.07 -29.59 6.31
CA GLU A 218 36.97 -30.76 6.36
C GLU A 218 38.45 -30.36 6.45
N LEU A 219 38.82 -29.22 5.84
CA LEU A 219 40.17 -28.67 5.97
C LEU A 219 40.39 -28.09 7.37
N LEU A 220 39.40 -27.39 7.93
CA LEU A 220 39.45 -26.82 9.28
C LEU A 220 39.54 -27.92 10.35
N GLU A 221 38.93 -29.08 10.13
CA GLU A 221 39.05 -30.25 11.00
C GLU A 221 40.50 -30.78 11.10
N ARG A 222 41.31 -30.59 10.05
CA ARG A 222 42.71 -31.04 10.00
C ARG A 222 43.70 -30.05 10.61
N LEU A 223 43.29 -28.80 10.89
CA LEU A 223 44.16 -27.79 11.48
C LEU A 223 44.21 -27.92 13.03
N PRO A 224 45.32 -27.54 13.68
CA PRO A 224 45.45 -27.60 15.14
C PRO A 224 44.30 -26.82 15.80
N ARG A 225 43.57 -27.53 16.68
CA ARG A 225 42.28 -27.10 17.25
C ARG A 225 42.45 -25.91 18.19
N ASN A 226 42.34 -24.70 17.65
CA ASN A 226 42.07 -23.50 18.47
C ASN A 226 40.68 -22.96 18.13
N LEU A 227 39.65 -23.74 18.50
CA LEU A 227 38.23 -23.42 18.24
C LEU A 227 37.84 -22.06 18.83
N SER A 228 38.35 -21.74 20.03
CA SER A 228 38.09 -20.46 20.68
C SER A 228 38.64 -19.29 19.88
N ALA A 229 39.88 -19.36 19.37
CA ALA A 229 40.43 -18.30 18.52
C ALA A 229 39.60 -18.07 17.25
N MET A 230 39.15 -19.16 16.59
CA MET A 230 38.32 -19.07 15.39
C MET A 230 36.96 -18.43 15.71
N THR A 231 36.27 -18.92 16.74
CA THR A 231 34.95 -18.41 17.14
C THR A 231 35.03 -16.95 17.57
N ILE A 232 36.00 -16.57 18.40
CA ILE A 232 36.20 -15.18 18.83
C ILE A 232 36.48 -14.28 17.63
N GLY A 233 37.40 -14.67 16.74
CA GLY A 233 37.73 -13.88 15.54
C GLY A 233 36.54 -13.68 14.61
N LYS A 234 35.73 -14.71 14.40
CA LYS A 234 34.52 -14.68 13.56
C LYS A 234 33.40 -13.83 14.15
N LEU A 235 33.05 -14.06 15.41
CA LEU A 235 31.97 -13.33 16.08
C LEU A 235 32.34 -11.84 16.24
N SER A 236 33.58 -11.53 16.62
CA SER A 236 34.03 -10.13 16.73
C SER A 236 33.98 -9.40 15.39
N ALA A 237 34.37 -10.06 14.28
CA ALA A 237 34.26 -9.46 12.95
C ALA A 237 32.81 -9.15 12.57
N ALA A 238 31.89 -10.09 12.80
CA ALA A 238 30.47 -9.88 12.53
C ALA A 238 29.90 -8.73 13.37
N MET A 239 30.14 -8.72 14.68
CA MET A 239 29.65 -7.66 15.58
C MET A 239 30.16 -6.27 15.16
N VAL A 240 31.45 -6.14 14.83
CA VAL A 240 32.02 -4.85 14.39
C VAL A 240 31.38 -4.38 13.08
N VAL A 241 31.26 -5.26 12.08
CA VAL A 241 30.68 -4.88 10.77
C VAL A 241 29.19 -4.54 10.88
N ILE A 242 28.41 -5.33 11.64
CA ILE A 242 26.98 -5.08 11.88
C ILE A 242 26.79 -3.74 12.57
N SER A 243 27.51 -3.47 13.67
CA SER A 243 27.39 -2.21 14.41
C SER A 243 27.77 -1.00 13.57
N LEU A 244 28.93 -1.05 12.88
CA LEU A 244 29.38 0.08 12.05
C LEU A 244 28.39 0.38 10.91
N CYS A 245 27.90 -0.66 10.23
CA CYS A 245 26.97 -0.46 9.13
C CYS A 245 25.58 0.00 9.62
N THR A 246 25.10 -0.51 10.76
CA THR A 246 23.83 -0.07 11.36
C THR A 246 23.93 1.39 11.81
N MET A 247 25.02 1.77 12.48
CA MET A 247 25.28 3.16 12.85
C MET A 247 25.33 4.08 11.63
N ALA A 248 25.99 3.63 10.55
CA ALA A 248 26.02 4.39 9.30
C ALA A 248 24.62 4.54 8.68
N LEU A 249 23.79 3.49 8.70
CA LEU A 249 22.41 3.54 8.21
C LEU A 249 21.52 4.47 9.04
N VAL A 250 21.67 4.41 10.36
CA VAL A 250 20.96 5.32 11.28
C VAL A 250 21.41 6.76 11.02
N ALA A 251 22.71 7.03 10.90
CA ALA A 251 23.22 8.35 10.53
C ALA A 251 22.66 8.81 9.18
N MET A 252 22.58 7.91 8.19
CA MET A 252 22.00 8.22 6.88
C MET A 252 20.52 8.59 6.97
N SER A 253 19.74 7.90 7.81
CA SER A 253 18.35 8.25 8.10
C SER A 253 18.23 9.71 8.59
N PHE A 254 19.12 10.16 9.47
CA PHE A 254 19.15 11.56 9.92
C PHE A 254 19.52 12.52 8.80
N THR A 255 20.48 12.17 7.94
CA THR A 255 20.84 13.02 6.79
C THR A 255 19.73 13.16 5.75
N VAL A 256 18.94 12.10 5.53
CA VAL A 256 17.83 12.12 4.56
C VAL A 256 16.64 12.92 5.07
N THR A 257 16.50 13.02 6.41
CA THR A 257 15.38 13.73 7.05
C THR A 257 15.70 15.18 7.41
N ASP A 258 16.94 15.63 7.18
CA ASP A 258 17.46 16.96 7.56
C ASP A 258 17.18 17.34 9.03
N ARG A 259 17.05 16.33 9.92
CA ARG A 259 16.68 16.52 11.31
C ARG A 259 17.91 16.50 12.21
N PRO A 260 18.03 17.43 13.18
CA PRO A 260 19.10 17.37 14.16
C PRO A 260 19.01 16.07 14.96
N PHE A 261 20.16 15.44 15.18
CA PHE A 261 20.26 14.19 15.91
C PHE A 261 19.95 14.42 17.40
N HIS A 262 18.71 14.16 17.80
CA HIS A 262 18.31 14.15 19.21
C HIS A 262 18.74 12.83 19.87
N LEU A 263 19.97 12.81 20.39
CA LEU A 263 20.57 11.64 21.03
C LEU A 263 19.64 11.02 22.09
N ASP A 264 18.97 11.83 22.93
CA ASP A 264 18.10 11.33 23.99
C ASP A 264 16.94 10.50 23.46
N ARG A 265 16.15 11.02 22.49
CA ARG A 265 15.03 10.26 21.92
C ARG A 265 15.49 9.00 21.20
N PHE A 266 16.62 9.07 20.52
CA PHE A 266 17.20 7.91 19.86
C PHE A 266 17.60 6.84 20.89
N VAL A 267 18.26 7.23 21.97
CA VAL A 267 18.74 6.32 23.02
C VAL A 267 17.60 5.72 23.83
N THR A 268 16.55 6.49 24.17
CA THR A 268 15.46 6.01 25.02
C THR A 268 14.45 5.14 24.26
N HIS A 269 14.00 5.59 23.08
CA HIS A 269 12.89 4.92 22.38
C HIS A 269 13.35 4.01 21.24
N PHE A 270 14.41 4.38 20.52
CA PHE A 270 14.77 3.64 19.29
C PHE A 270 15.86 2.61 19.49
N LEU A 271 16.87 2.91 20.31
CA LEU A 271 18.03 2.06 20.48
C LEU A 271 17.67 0.70 21.11
N PRO A 272 16.82 0.60 22.16
CA PRO A 272 16.46 -0.69 22.74
C PRO A 272 15.76 -1.67 21.78
N PRO A 273 14.65 -1.31 21.08
CA PRO A 273 14.01 -2.22 20.13
C PRO A 273 14.90 -2.53 18.93
N THR A 274 15.73 -1.56 18.49
CA THR A 274 16.72 -1.78 17.41
C THR A 274 17.75 -2.84 17.80
N LEU A 275 18.37 -2.68 18.97
CA LEU A 275 19.37 -3.63 19.48
C LEU A 275 18.74 -5.01 19.70
N LEU A 276 17.54 -5.06 20.28
CA LEU A 276 16.78 -6.29 20.45
C LEU A 276 16.59 -7.02 19.12
N LEU A 277 16.09 -6.32 18.09
CA LEU A 277 15.83 -6.92 16.78
C LEU A 277 17.12 -7.45 16.14
N ILE A 278 18.20 -6.66 16.15
CA ILE A 278 19.49 -7.02 15.56
C ILE A 278 20.11 -8.22 16.29
N VAL A 279 20.13 -8.21 17.63
CA VAL A 279 20.69 -9.29 18.44
C VAL A 279 19.88 -10.57 18.24
N THR A 280 18.55 -10.48 18.28
CA THR A 280 17.67 -11.64 18.10
C THR A 280 17.83 -12.24 16.70
N ALA A 281 17.87 -11.40 15.66
CA ALA A 281 18.11 -11.81 14.29
C ALA A 281 19.50 -12.47 14.11
N PHE A 282 20.55 -11.89 14.70
CA PHE A 282 21.90 -12.45 14.66
C PHE A 282 21.98 -13.83 15.32
N VAL A 283 21.49 -13.93 16.56
CA VAL A 283 21.63 -15.13 17.39
C VAL A 283 20.89 -16.32 16.79
N TRP A 284 19.62 -16.15 16.42
CA TRP A 284 18.85 -17.25 15.84
C TRP A 284 19.37 -17.65 14.45
N SER A 285 19.88 -16.70 13.67
CA SER A 285 20.56 -16.99 12.40
C SER A 285 21.89 -17.71 12.61
N LEU A 286 22.59 -17.46 13.72
CA LEU A 286 23.80 -18.19 14.09
C LEU A 286 23.48 -19.63 14.48
N VAL A 287 22.43 -19.85 15.29
CA VAL A 287 21.91 -21.20 15.60
C VAL A 287 21.59 -21.95 14.31
N ALA A 288 20.84 -21.31 13.40
CA ALA A 288 20.47 -21.91 12.13
C ALA A 288 21.69 -22.22 11.23
N SER A 289 22.68 -21.33 11.18
CA SER A 289 23.94 -21.50 10.43
C SER A 289 24.77 -22.69 10.94
N LEU A 290 24.73 -22.93 12.24
CA LEU A 290 25.41 -24.06 12.87
C LEU A 290 24.64 -25.37 12.67
N ALA A 291 23.31 -25.33 12.66
CA ALA A 291 22.47 -26.51 12.44
C ALA A 291 22.42 -26.93 10.96
N CYS A 292 22.40 -25.98 10.03
CA CYS A 292 22.17 -26.23 8.61
C CYS A 292 23.45 -26.04 7.77
N PRO A 293 23.78 -26.97 6.86
CA PRO A 293 24.93 -26.81 5.96
C PRO A 293 24.66 -25.86 4.79
N ASN A 294 23.41 -25.46 4.58
CA ASN A 294 23.02 -24.59 3.48
C ASN A 294 22.76 -23.17 4.01
N PRO A 295 23.52 -22.15 3.55
CA PRO A 295 23.39 -20.79 4.08
C PRO A 295 22.01 -20.20 3.85
N LEU A 296 21.40 -20.48 2.70
CA LEU A 296 20.07 -19.95 2.44
C LEU A 296 19.04 -20.52 3.41
N ILE A 297 19.06 -21.85 3.62
CA ILE A 297 18.16 -22.49 4.58
C ILE A 297 18.43 -21.98 6.00
N ALA A 298 19.70 -21.76 6.35
CA ALA A 298 20.08 -21.18 7.62
C ALA A 298 19.54 -19.75 7.79
N ALA A 299 19.65 -18.90 6.77
CA ALA A 299 19.12 -17.53 6.82
C ALA A 299 17.62 -17.52 7.03
N VAL A 300 16.92 -18.36 6.28
CA VAL A 300 15.47 -18.55 6.33
C VAL A 300 15.01 -19.00 7.72
N LEU A 301 15.61 -20.06 8.25
CA LEU A 301 15.30 -20.55 9.59
C LEU A 301 15.67 -19.53 10.66
N GLY A 302 16.78 -18.81 10.49
CA GLY A 302 17.21 -17.73 11.36
C GLY A 302 16.17 -16.62 11.49
N ILE A 303 15.67 -16.13 10.34
CA ILE A 303 14.60 -15.11 10.29
C ILE A 303 13.32 -15.64 10.93
N ALA A 304 12.91 -16.88 10.60
CA ALA A 304 11.68 -17.46 11.16
C ALA A 304 11.77 -17.60 12.69
N MET A 305 12.87 -18.15 13.20
CA MET A 305 13.08 -18.30 14.65
C MET A 305 13.21 -16.94 15.36
N ALA A 306 13.88 -15.96 14.75
CA ALA A 306 13.96 -14.61 15.31
C ALA A 306 12.57 -13.95 15.38
N SER A 307 11.77 -14.08 14.31
CA SER A 307 10.40 -13.58 14.28
C SER A 307 9.54 -14.25 15.36
N VAL A 308 9.56 -15.58 15.47
CA VAL A 308 8.82 -16.30 16.53
C VAL A 308 9.29 -15.86 17.91
N SER A 309 10.60 -15.66 18.11
CA SER A 309 11.17 -15.21 19.38
C SER A 309 10.70 -13.82 19.79
N VAL A 310 10.66 -12.86 18.86
CA VAL A 310 10.13 -11.51 19.12
C VAL A 310 8.64 -11.60 19.45
N GLN A 311 7.87 -12.36 18.67
CA GLN A 311 6.44 -12.53 18.88
C GLN A 311 6.11 -13.21 20.22
N ALA A 312 6.86 -14.24 20.58
CA ALA A 312 6.73 -14.88 21.89
C ALA A 312 7.10 -13.89 23.02
N GLY A 313 8.10 -13.03 22.82
CA GLY A 313 8.42 -11.97 23.77
C GLY A 313 7.25 -11.03 24.03
N ILE A 314 6.60 -10.56 22.96
CA ILE A 314 5.43 -9.68 23.03
C ILE A 314 4.23 -10.39 23.67
N TYR A 315 3.90 -11.59 23.18
CA TYR A 315 2.78 -12.40 23.73
C TYR A 315 2.95 -12.71 25.21
N LEU A 316 4.18 -13.01 25.63
CA LEU A 316 4.46 -13.23 27.05
C LEU A 316 4.21 -11.93 27.84
N THR A 317 4.58 -10.76 27.31
CA THR A 317 4.40 -9.45 27.96
C THR A 317 2.93 -9.04 28.10
N ASN A 318 2.18 -9.09 27.01
CA ASN A 318 0.78 -8.70 26.99
C ASN A 318 -0.06 -9.79 26.29
N PRO A 319 -0.77 -10.66 27.04
CA PRO A 319 -1.61 -11.70 26.44
C PRO A 319 -2.91 -11.13 25.83
N ASP A 320 -3.32 -9.92 26.18
CA ASP A 320 -4.57 -9.28 25.71
C ASP A 320 -4.38 -8.59 24.34
N LEU A 321 -3.84 -9.34 23.37
CA LEU A 321 -3.46 -8.93 22.02
C LEU A 321 -4.61 -8.30 21.20
N ARG A 322 -4.97 -7.05 21.50
CA ARG A 322 -5.86 -6.26 20.65
C ARG A 322 -5.11 -5.27 19.75
N ALA A 323 -3.87 -4.88 20.05
CA ALA A 323 -3.06 -4.07 19.13
C ALA A 323 -1.56 -4.10 19.42
N TYR A 324 -0.75 -4.48 18.42
CA TYR A 324 0.71 -4.33 18.45
C TYR A 324 1.10 -2.84 18.39
N THR A 325 1.56 -2.29 19.51
CA THR A 325 2.09 -0.91 19.54
C THR A 325 3.61 -0.90 19.70
N GLY A 326 4.26 0.23 19.36
CA GLY A 326 5.70 0.41 19.57
C GLY A 326 6.08 0.30 21.06
N GLU A 327 5.20 0.74 21.94
CA GLU A 327 5.35 0.65 23.40
C GLU A 327 5.38 -0.81 23.87
N GLU A 328 4.53 -1.67 23.32
CA GLU A 328 4.56 -3.11 23.65
C GLU A 328 5.86 -3.79 23.22
N LEU A 329 6.47 -3.35 22.10
CA LEU A 329 7.78 -3.84 21.69
C LEU A 329 8.87 -3.41 22.68
N GLU A 330 8.83 -2.17 23.16
CA GLU A 330 9.73 -1.67 24.21
C GLU A 330 9.56 -2.48 25.51
N ASP A 331 8.33 -2.71 25.96
CA ASP A 331 8.01 -3.49 27.16
C ASP A 331 8.41 -4.98 27.01
N SER A 332 8.38 -5.51 25.79
CA SER A 332 8.82 -6.87 25.49
C SER A 332 10.35 -7.03 25.46
N ALA A 333 11.12 -5.94 25.48
CA ALA A 333 12.56 -6.00 25.22
C ALA A 333 13.32 -6.90 26.19
N ALA A 334 12.99 -6.86 27.49
CA ALA A 334 13.61 -7.72 28.49
C ALA A 334 13.36 -9.22 28.21
N ARG A 335 12.14 -9.58 27.82
CA ARG A 335 11.75 -10.98 27.53
C ARG A 335 12.31 -11.45 26.20
N GLY A 336 12.31 -10.57 25.19
CA GLY A 336 12.96 -10.82 23.92
C GLY A 336 14.47 -11.06 24.07
N LEU A 337 15.16 -10.25 24.89
CA LEU A 337 16.58 -10.43 25.20
C LEU A 337 16.83 -11.75 25.95
N ALA A 338 15.93 -12.16 26.86
CA ALA A 338 16.02 -13.44 27.54
C ALA A 338 15.93 -14.62 26.54
N LEU A 339 14.97 -14.57 25.59
CA LEU A 339 14.83 -15.57 24.54
C LEU A 339 16.05 -15.59 23.58
N ALA A 340 16.59 -14.43 23.24
CA ALA A 340 17.84 -14.33 22.50
C ALA A 340 19.02 -14.91 23.30
N GLY A 341 19.06 -14.72 24.62
CA GLY A 341 20.03 -15.34 25.52
C GLY A 341 19.98 -16.87 25.47
N VAL A 342 18.78 -17.46 25.45
CA VAL A 342 18.60 -18.91 25.24
C VAL A 342 19.17 -19.34 23.88
N GLY A 343 18.85 -18.61 22.81
CA GLY A 343 19.43 -18.86 21.49
C GLY A 343 20.96 -18.80 21.47
N ALA A 344 21.56 -17.88 22.23
CA ALA A 344 23.02 -17.72 22.31
C ALA A 344 23.69 -18.90 23.04
N ILE A 345 23.05 -19.41 24.10
CA ILE A 345 23.50 -20.63 24.80
C ILE A 345 23.45 -21.83 23.85
N VAL A 346 22.37 -21.99 23.09
CA VAL A 346 22.23 -23.05 22.08
C VAL A 346 23.28 -22.92 20.98
N ALA A 347 23.54 -21.69 20.49
CA ALA A 347 24.59 -21.43 19.51
C ALA A 347 25.97 -21.80 20.06
N GLY A 348 26.29 -21.37 21.29
CA GLY A 348 27.54 -21.72 21.96
C GLY A 348 27.74 -23.24 22.06
N TRP A 349 26.70 -23.96 22.47
CA TRP A 349 26.71 -25.43 22.50
C TRP A 349 26.91 -26.04 21.11
N LEU A 350 26.23 -25.55 20.07
CA LEU A 350 26.39 -26.02 18.70
C LEU A 350 27.80 -25.73 18.14
N VAL A 351 28.40 -24.57 18.45
CA VAL A 351 29.78 -24.23 18.05
C VAL A 351 30.79 -25.24 18.60
N THR A 352 30.64 -25.67 19.86
CA THR A 352 31.54 -26.68 20.45
C THR A 352 31.48 -28.03 19.73
N ARG A 353 30.35 -28.32 19.07
CA ARG A 353 30.11 -29.54 18.29
C ARG A 353 30.30 -29.37 16.79
N TRP A 354 30.50 -28.14 16.30
CA TRP A 354 30.53 -27.82 14.88
C TRP A 354 31.63 -28.54 14.06
N PRO A 355 32.83 -28.82 14.58
CA PRO A 355 33.83 -29.61 13.85
C PRO A 355 33.64 -31.12 14.04
N ALA A 356 32.57 -31.59 14.70
CA ALA A 356 32.32 -33.02 14.75
C ALA A 356 31.88 -33.48 13.35
N PRO A 357 32.57 -34.47 12.74
CA PRO A 357 32.14 -35.00 11.45
C PRO A 357 30.69 -35.44 11.58
N MET A 358 29.83 -35.06 10.63
CA MET A 358 28.46 -35.58 10.59
C MET A 358 28.55 -37.11 10.42
N ARG A 359 28.57 -37.82 11.55
CA ARG A 359 28.87 -39.26 11.69
C ARG A 359 27.93 -40.20 10.90
N GLY A 360 26.92 -39.67 10.20
CA GLY A 360 25.89 -40.45 9.52
C GLY A 360 26.00 -40.56 8.00
N ARG A 361 26.86 -39.79 7.32
CA ARG A 361 27.03 -39.91 5.86
C ARG A 361 28.39 -40.51 5.52
N ARG A 362 28.64 -41.72 6.04
CA ARG A 362 29.62 -42.62 5.42
C ARG A 362 29.31 -42.60 3.94
N VAL A 363 30.30 -42.20 3.15
CA VAL A 363 30.29 -42.33 1.71
C VAL A 363 30.18 -43.82 1.44
N VAL A 364 28.95 -44.32 1.35
CA VAL A 364 28.58 -45.64 0.82
C VAL A 364 28.91 -45.70 -0.70
N ALA A 365 29.70 -44.76 -1.22
CA ALA A 365 30.23 -44.83 -2.57
C ALA A 365 31.50 -45.70 -2.68
N ALA A 366 32.14 -46.09 -1.56
CA ALA A 366 33.36 -46.92 -1.59
C ALA A 366 33.10 -48.42 -1.30
N GLU A 367 31.91 -48.80 -0.84
CA GLU A 367 31.61 -50.19 -0.42
C GLU A 367 30.42 -50.80 -1.19
N LEU A 368 29.97 -50.13 -2.26
CA LEU A 368 28.91 -50.60 -3.15
C LEU A 368 29.43 -51.01 -4.54
N ASP A 369 30.68 -51.44 -4.60
CA ASP A 369 31.21 -52.35 -5.63
C ASP A 369 30.81 -53.81 -5.34
N THR A 370 29.65 -54.03 -4.72
CA THR A 370 29.03 -55.36 -4.71
C THR A 370 28.35 -55.61 -6.06
N PRO A 371 28.67 -56.70 -6.78
CA PRO A 371 28.12 -57.01 -8.11
C PRO A 371 26.60 -57.29 -8.15
N LEU A 372 25.86 -57.03 -7.06
CA LEU A 372 24.46 -57.42 -6.89
C LEU A 372 23.43 -56.32 -7.22
N SER A 373 23.81 -55.06 -7.50
CA SER A 373 22.83 -54.00 -7.84
C SER A 373 22.52 -53.83 -9.34
N ARG A 374 22.96 -54.79 -10.18
CA ARG A 374 22.69 -54.80 -11.64
C ARG A 374 21.26 -55.15 -12.04
N LYS A 375 20.33 -55.36 -11.10
CA LYS A 375 18.89 -55.29 -11.41
C LYS A 375 18.50 -53.82 -11.56
N ARG A 376 18.91 -53.24 -12.70
CA ARG A 376 18.25 -52.05 -13.25
C ARG A 376 16.77 -52.38 -13.30
N LEU A 377 15.96 -51.82 -12.41
CA LEU A 377 14.54 -51.68 -12.68
C LEU A 377 14.47 -50.96 -14.03
N ARG A 378 14.14 -51.72 -15.07
CA ARG A 378 13.73 -51.18 -16.36
C ARG A 378 12.39 -50.50 -16.12
N TRP A 379 12.43 -49.31 -15.53
CA TRP A 379 11.34 -48.38 -15.71
C TRP A 379 11.22 -48.24 -17.23
N PRO A 380 10.05 -48.58 -17.81
CA PRO A 380 9.85 -48.39 -19.24
C PRO A 380 10.26 -46.96 -19.52
N SER A 381 11.22 -46.79 -20.43
CA SER A 381 11.66 -45.47 -20.86
C SER A 381 10.45 -44.82 -21.52
N LEU A 382 9.62 -44.12 -20.74
CA LEU A 382 8.72 -43.10 -21.26
C LEU A 382 9.59 -42.27 -22.20
N GLY A 383 9.19 -42.18 -23.47
CA GLY A 383 9.99 -41.66 -24.60
C GLY A 383 10.42 -40.18 -24.50
N TRP A 384 10.53 -39.63 -23.30
CA TRP A 384 10.86 -38.25 -22.98
C TRP A 384 12.36 -37.94 -23.09
N GLY A 385 13.18 -38.91 -23.50
CA GLY A 385 14.60 -38.73 -23.83
C GLY A 385 15.44 -38.09 -22.73
N LEU A 386 16.41 -37.25 -23.13
CA LEU A 386 17.28 -36.49 -22.21
C LEU A 386 16.49 -35.49 -21.34
N PHE A 387 15.39 -34.95 -21.86
CA PHE A 387 14.56 -33.97 -21.17
C PHE A 387 13.91 -34.56 -19.92
N GLY A 388 13.32 -35.76 -20.01
CA GLY A 388 12.73 -36.45 -18.85
C GLY A 388 13.75 -36.71 -17.73
N ARG A 389 15.01 -36.99 -18.09
CA ARG A 389 16.10 -37.13 -17.11
C ARG A 389 16.43 -35.82 -16.42
N TYR A 390 16.56 -34.71 -17.16
CA TYR A 390 16.79 -33.39 -16.57
C TYR A 390 15.64 -32.97 -15.67
N PHE A 391 14.40 -33.21 -16.09
CA PHE A 391 13.20 -32.92 -15.29
C PHE A 391 13.20 -33.71 -13.97
N TRP A 392 13.39 -35.03 -14.03
CA TRP A 392 13.43 -35.88 -12.83
C TRP A 392 14.59 -35.53 -11.89
N GLN A 393 15.78 -35.30 -12.45
CA GLN A 393 16.95 -34.88 -11.69
C GLN A 393 16.70 -33.52 -11.02
N THR A 394 16.10 -32.58 -11.75
CA THR A 394 15.73 -31.28 -11.20
C THR A 394 14.77 -31.45 -10.05
N LEU A 395 13.67 -32.16 -10.25
CA LEU A 395 12.66 -32.40 -9.22
C LEU A 395 13.30 -32.99 -7.96
N ARG A 396 14.14 -34.02 -8.10
CA ARG A 396 14.84 -34.65 -6.97
C ARG A 396 15.84 -33.71 -6.27
N GLN A 397 16.47 -32.78 -6.99
CA GLN A 397 17.46 -31.86 -6.43
C GLN A 397 16.83 -30.61 -5.81
N SER A 398 15.76 -30.07 -6.40
CA SER A 398 15.19 -28.78 -6.04
C SER A 398 13.97 -28.85 -5.12
N TRP A 399 13.31 -30.00 -4.97
CA TRP A 399 12.08 -30.10 -4.16
C TRP A 399 12.29 -29.63 -2.72
N ALA A 400 13.39 -30.04 -2.06
CA ALA A 400 13.64 -29.66 -0.67
C ALA A 400 13.84 -28.15 -0.52
N THR A 401 14.61 -27.52 -1.43
CA THR A 401 14.78 -26.07 -1.44
C THR A 401 13.48 -25.34 -1.79
N GLY A 402 12.67 -25.90 -2.69
CA GLY A 402 11.37 -25.35 -3.04
C GLY A 402 10.38 -25.40 -1.89
N VAL A 403 10.29 -26.53 -1.17
CA VAL A 403 9.46 -26.67 0.04
C VAL A 403 9.89 -25.69 1.13
N VAL A 404 11.20 -25.52 1.36
CA VAL A 404 11.69 -24.53 2.34
C VAL A 404 11.31 -23.10 1.94
N ALA A 405 11.48 -22.73 0.66
CA ALA A 405 11.06 -21.42 0.18
C ALA A 405 9.53 -21.22 0.32
N MET A 406 8.75 -22.26 0.03
CA MET A 406 7.29 -22.25 0.15
C MET A 406 6.83 -22.08 1.60
N LEU A 407 7.37 -22.87 2.54
CA LEU A 407 7.03 -22.78 3.96
C LEU A 407 7.41 -21.42 4.54
N LEU A 408 8.54 -20.85 4.10
CA LEU A 408 8.93 -19.50 4.49
C LEU A 408 7.96 -18.44 3.96
N GLY A 409 7.55 -18.55 2.69
CA GLY A 409 6.56 -17.64 2.11
C GLY A 409 5.26 -17.66 2.88
N LEU A 410 4.75 -18.87 3.17
CA LEU A 410 3.56 -19.06 3.98
C LEU A 410 3.74 -18.45 5.37
N PHE A 411 4.87 -18.70 6.02
CA PHE A 411 5.16 -18.17 7.35
C PHE A 411 5.20 -16.64 7.36
N LEU A 412 5.91 -16.01 6.42
CA LEU A 412 6.01 -14.55 6.34
C LEU A 412 4.66 -13.92 5.99
N THR A 413 3.91 -14.53 5.06
CA THR A 413 2.56 -14.10 4.71
C THR A 413 1.64 -14.21 5.93
N PHE A 414 1.66 -15.34 6.64
CA PHE A 414 0.87 -15.57 7.83
C PHE A 414 1.20 -14.58 8.95
N MET A 415 2.48 -14.37 9.24
CA MET A 415 2.92 -13.36 10.21
C MET A 415 2.44 -11.96 9.81
N SER A 416 2.51 -11.59 8.53
CA SER A 416 2.02 -10.29 8.07
C SER A 416 0.50 -10.13 8.15
N VAL A 417 -0.26 -11.22 8.16
CA VAL A 417 -1.73 -11.22 8.32
C VAL A 417 -2.15 -11.22 9.78
N LEU A 418 -1.38 -11.86 10.67
CA LEU A 418 -1.70 -11.94 12.11
C LEU A 418 -1.30 -10.69 12.91
N ILE A 419 -0.18 -10.05 12.55
CA ILE A 419 0.33 -8.87 13.26
C ILE A 419 -0.66 -7.70 13.34
N PRO A 420 -1.57 -7.43 12.38
CA PRO A 420 -2.15 -6.09 12.33
C PRO A 420 -3.65 -6.03 12.57
N GLU A 421 -4.32 -6.96 13.25
CA GLU A 421 -5.77 -6.75 13.56
C GLU A 421 -6.01 -5.46 14.36
N GLY A 422 -5.07 -5.04 15.23
CA GLY A 422 -5.10 -3.72 15.89
C GLY A 422 -4.39 -2.55 15.19
N LEU A 423 -3.59 -2.81 14.14
CA LEU A 423 -2.93 -1.76 13.32
C LEU A 423 -3.66 -1.49 11.98
N LEU A 424 -4.46 -2.45 11.49
CA LEU A 424 -5.21 -2.40 10.23
C LEU A 424 -6.46 -1.54 10.34
N GLU A 425 -7.10 -1.46 11.50
CA GLU A 425 -8.22 -0.52 11.70
C GLU A 425 -7.76 0.93 11.52
N ALA A 426 -6.49 1.23 11.85
CA ALA A 426 -5.94 2.58 11.76
C ALA A 426 -5.19 2.89 10.44
N ASN A 427 -4.67 1.90 9.69
CA ASN A 427 -3.87 2.22 8.50
C ASN A 427 -3.90 1.17 7.38
N ARG A 428 -4.52 1.54 6.24
CA ARG A 428 -4.55 0.78 4.98
C ARG A 428 -3.15 0.45 4.44
N THR A 429 -2.13 1.23 4.83
CA THR A 429 -0.70 1.07 4.50
C THR A 429 -0.15 -0.29 4.91
N TRP A 430 -0.67 -0.93 5.96
CA TRP A 430 -0.20 -2.25 6.41
C TRP A 430 -0.62 -3.39 5.47
N ARG A 431 -1.68 -3.21 4.66
CA ARG A 431 -2.05 -4.19 3.61
C ARG A 431 -1.00 -4.25 2.49
N PHE A 432 -0.19 -3.21 2.32
CA PHE A 432 0.94 -3.24 1.39
C PHE A 432 2.00 -4.23 1.86
N PHE A 433 2.39 -4.16 3.15
CA PHE A 433 3.44 -5.01 3.70
C PHE A 433 3.08 -6.49 3.74
N SER A 434 1.80 -6.85 3.87
CA SER A 434 1.39 -8.26 3.77
C SER A 434 1.60 -8.86 2.38
N GLY A 435 1.58 -8.03 1.34
CA GLY A 435 1.96 -8.44 -0.01
C GLY A 435 3.46 -8.75 -0.18
N VAL A 436 4.35 -8.24 0.69
CA VAL A 436 5.80 -8.53 0.61
C VAL A 436 6.06 -10.01 0.89
N GLY A 437 5.43 -10.56 1.94
CA GLY A 437 5.55 -11.99 2.28
C GLY A 437 5.09 -12.90 1.14
N LEU A 438 4.01 -12.49 0.47
CA LEU A 438 3.40 -13.20 -0.66
C LEU A 438 4.36 -13.32 -1.85
N LEU A 439 5.07 -12.24 -2.20
CA LEU A 439 5.95 -12.20 -3.37
C LEU A 439 7.39 -12.64 -3.10
N PHE A 440 7.81 -12.66 -1.83
CA PHE A 440 9.16 -13.05 -1.46
C PHE A 440 9.49 -14.51 -1.78
N ALA A 441 8.63 -15.45 -1.40
CA ALA A 441 8.87 -16.87 -1.68
C ALA A 441 8.92 -17.21 -3.18
N PRO A 442 8.04 -16.69 -4.03
CA PRO A 442 8.15 -16.80 -5.49
C PRO A 442 9.48 -16.28 -6.04
N ALA A 443 9.89 -15.08 -5.62
CA ALA A 443 11.16 -14.49 -6.05
C ALA A 443 12.35 -15.35 -5.61
N LEU A 444 12.33 -15.83 -4.35
CA LEU A 444 13.37 -16.71 -3.83
C LEU A 444 13.39 -18.06 -4.56
N LEU A 445 12.22 -18.64 -4.83
CA LEU A 445 12.07 -19.88 -5.59
C LEU A 445 12.71 -19.72 -6.96
N GLY A 446 12.44 -18.61 -7.66
CA GLY A 446 13.09 -18.24 -8.92
C GLY A 446 14.61 -18.15 -8.78
N ALA A 447 15.09 -17.45 -7.75
CA ALA A 447 16.53 -17.25 -7.49
C ALA A 447 17.29 -18.56 -7.24
N VAL A 448 16.62 -19.59 -6.70
CA VAL A 448 17.27 -20.88 -6.40
C VAL A 448 17.14 -21.93 -7.51
N VAL A 449 16.37 -21.67 -8.58
CA VAL A 449 16.10 -22.67 -9.64
C VAL A 449 17.38 -23.26 -10.22
N PHE A 450 18.39 -22.42 -10.50
CA PHE A 450 19.67 -22.83 -11.11
C PHE A 450 20.80 -23.04 -10.10
N ARG A 451 20.51 -22.93 -8.80
CA ARG A 451 21.51 -23.02 -7.73
C ARG A 451 22.32 -24.31 -7.75
N ALA A 452 21.64 -25.44 -7.94
CA ALA A 452 22.31 -26.74 -7.98
C ALA A 452 23.33 -26.83 -9.12
N ASP A 453 23.08 -26.13 -10.23
CA ASP A 453 23.97 -26.11 -11.40
C ASP A 453 25.12 -25.10 -11.24
N GLN A 454 24.90 -24.01 -10.49
CA GLN A 454 25.96 -23.04 -10.16
C GLN A 454 26.99 -23.60 -9.19
N ARG A 455 26.56 -24.46 -8.27
CA ARG A 455 27.45 -25.06 -7.29
C ARG A 455 28.52 -25.92 -7.96
N ARG A 456 29.77 -25.69 -7.57
CA ARG A 456 30.97 -26.42 -8.03
C ARG A 456 31.14 -26.40 -9.56
N ASP A 457 30.67 -25.33 -10.20
CA ASP A 457 30.69 -25.19 -11.65
C ASP A 457 30.04 -26.39 -12.39
N ALA A 458 29.02 -27.02 -11.81
CA ALA A 458 28.35 -28.18 -12.41
C ALA A 458 27.72 -27.86 -13.78
N TYR A 459 27.42 -26.60 -14.06
CA TYR A 459 27.02 -26.14 -15.39
C TYR A 459 28.09 -26.39 -16.48
N ARG A 460 29.39 -26.40 -16.12
CA ARG A 460 30.48 -26.75 -17.06
C ARG A 460 30.43 -28.21 -17.45
N PHE A 461 30.16 -29.09 -16.47
CA PHE A 461 29.93 -30.50 -16.74
C PHE A 461 28.75 -30.70 -17.71
N LEU A 462 27.65 -29.95 -17.53
CA LEU A 462 26.51 -29.99 -18.45
C LEU A 462 26.84 -29.46 -19.84
N ALA A 463 27.68 -28.43 -19.93
CA ALA A 463 28.19 -27.88 -21.19
C ALA A 463 29.07 -28.91 -21.94
N GLU A 464 29.95 -29.62 -21.23
CA GLU A 464 30.84 -30.65 -21.77
C GLU A 464 30.09 -31.88 -22.29
N HIS A 465 28.96 -32.23 -21.66
CA HIS A 465 28.15 -33.39 -22.05
C HIS A 465 27.07 -33.05 -23.10
N ALA A 466 27.29 -31.98 -23.89
CA ALA A 466 26.43 -31.52 -24.98
C ALA A 466 24.95 -31.29 -24.57
N GLY A 467 24.71 -30.88 -23.31
CA GLY A 467 23.40 -30.46 -22.87
C GLY A 467 22.94 -29.25 -23.68
N ARG A 468 21.75 -29.31 -24.31
CA ARG A 468 21.18 -28.14 -24.98
C ARG A 468 20.72 -27.13 -23.90
N PRO A 469 21.29 -25.91 -23.83
CA PRO A 469 21.03 -24.98 -22.73
C PRO A 469 19.55 -24.62 -22.60
N ARG A 470 18.83 -24.52 -23.73
CA ARG A 470 17.39 -24.24 -23.76
C ARG A 470 16.55 -25.38 -23.17
N MET A 471 16.94 -26.64 -23.37
CA MET A 471 16.22 -27.78 -22.78
C MET A 471 16.46 -27.87 -21.27
N LEU A 472 17.69 -27.58 -20.83
CA LEU A 472 18.01 -27.46 -19.41
C LEU A 472 17.16 -26.36 -18.77
N TRP A 473 17.12 -25.17 -19.38
CA TRP A 473 16.29 -24.06 -18.92
C TRP A 473 14.81 -24.43 -18.80
N LEU A 474 14.25 -25.08 -19.82
CA LEU A 474 12.85 -25.50 -19.82
C LEU A 474 12.55 -26.54 -18.73
N ALA A 475 13.42 -27.54 -18.55
CA ALA A 475 13.26 -28.56 -17.51
C ALA A 475 13.27 -27.94 -16.11
N ARG A 476 14.19 -27.00 -15.87
CA ARG A 476 14.32 -26.26 -14.61
C ARG A 476 13.10 -25.38 -14.33
N ASN A 477 12.61 -24.68 -15.35
CA ASN A 477 11.40 -23.86 -15.27
C ASN A 477 10.15 -24.65 -14.96
N LEU A 478 9.92 -25.78 -15.63
CA LEU A 478 8.69 -26.55 -15.43
C LEU A 478 8.58 -27.07 -13.99
N VAL A 479 9.69 -27.50 -13.38
CA VAL A 479 9.69 -27.88 -11.96
C VAL A 479 9.43 -26.67 -11.06
N GLY A 480 10.09 -25.54 -11.32
CA GLY A 480 9.89 -24.31 -10.54
C GLY A 480 8.45 -23.79 -10.62
N LEU A 481 7.88 -23.74 -11.83
CA LEU A 481 6.48 -23.35 -12.06
C LEU A 481 5.48 -24.33 -11.47
N ALA A 482 5.77 -25.63 -11.44
CA ALA A 482 4.91 -26.61 -10.76
C ALA A 482 4.88 -26.38 -9.24
N ILE A 483 6.05 -26.11 -8.63
CA ILE A 483 6.14 -25.77 -7.20
C ILE A 483 5.43 -24.43 -6.93
N LEU A 484 5.60 -23.44 -7.81
CA LEU A 484 4.93 -22.15 -7.73
C LEU A 484 3.40 -22.27 -7.83
N GLY A 485 2.92 -23.10 -8.75
CA GLY A 485 1.50 -23.39 -8.92
C GLY A 485 0.89 -24.03 -7.67
N LEU A 486 1.58 -25.00 -7.06
CA LEU A 486 1.16 -25.61 -5.79
C LEU A 486 1.10 -24.58 -4.66
N PHE A 487 2.12 -23.72 -4.55
CA PHE A 487 2.15 -22.64 -3.55
C PHE A 487 0.99 -21.67 -3.74
N THR A 488 0.74 -21.24 -4.98
CA THR A 488 -0.35 -20.32 -5.31
C THR A 488 -1.71 -20.94 -5.01
N ALA A 489 -1.91 -22.23 -5.34
CA ALA A 489 -3.13 -22.95 -5.02
C ALA A 489 -3.37 -23.05 -3.50
N LEU A 490 -2.32 -23.32 -2.72
CA LEU A 490 -2.40 -23.37 -1.26
C LEU A 490 -2.74 -21.99 -0.66
N LEU A 491 -2.13 -20.92 -1.17
CA LEU A 491 -2.46 -19.55 -0.75
C LEU A 491 -3.91 -19.19 -1.06
N VAL A 492 -4.38 -19.50 -2.26
CA VAL A 492 -5.79 -19.28 -2.64
C VAL A 492 -6.71 -20.09 -1.74
N ALA A 493 -6.36 -21.34 -1.40
CA ALA A 493 -7.16 -22.16 -0.48
C ALA A 493 -7.19 -21.59 0.94
N VAL A 494 -6.05 -21.11 1.47
CA VAL A 494 -5.99 -20.45 2.79
C VAL A 494 -6.78 -19.15 2.79
N PHE A 495 -6.62 -18.31 1.77
CA PHE A 495 -7.37 -17.06 1.64
C PHE A 495 -8.87 -17.32 1.53
N LEU A 496 -9.29 -18.26 0.68
CA LEU A 496 -10.69 -18.66 0.55
C LEU A 496 -11.22 -19.23 1.86
N GLY A 497 -10.43 -20.02 2.59
CA GLY A 497 -10.80 -20.55 3.90
C GLY A 497 -10.97 -19.45 4.96
N VAL A 498 -10.07 -18.48 5.02
CA VAL A 498 -10.18 -17.30 5.91
C VAL A 498 -11.36 -16.42 5.50
N TRP A 499 -11.57 -16.19 4.21
CA TRP A 499 -12.69 -15.40 3.71
C TRP A 499 -14.03 -16.10 4.00
N LEU A 500 -14.15 -17.39 3.72
CA LEU A 500 -15.32 -18.21 4.07
C LEU A 500 -15.52 -18.30 5.57
N PHE A 501 -14.46 -18.26 6.39
CA PHE A 501 -14.59 -18.18 7.84
C PHE A 501 -15.11 -16.80 8.27
N MET A 502 -14.54 -15.71 7.76
CA MET A 502 -14.96 -14.34 8.10
C MET A 502 -16.39 -14.03 7.63
N VAL A 503 -16.78 -14.51 6.46
CA VAL A 503 -18.14 -14.39 5.91
C VAL A 503 -19.07 -15.45 6.53
N GLY A 504 -18.56 -16.64 6.82
CA GLY A 504 -19.37 -17.79 7.26
C GLY A 504 -19.59 -17.89 8.77
N VAL A 505 -18.97 -17.05 9.60
CA VAL A 505 -19.33 -16.94 11.03
C VAL A 505 -20.71 -16.26 11.11
N PRO A 506 -21.80 -17.03 11.34
CA PRO A 506 -23.17 -16.54 11.18
C PRO A 506 -23.51 -15.41 12.16
N GLY A 507 -22.82 -15.34 13.31
CA GLY A 507 -23.07 -14.36 14.35
C GLY A 507 -22.67 -12.90 14.03
N ARG A 508 -21.78 -12.64 13.05
CA ARG A 508 -21.50 -11.25 12.60
C ARG A 508 -22.45 -10.80 11.50
N ILE A 509 -22.93 -11.74 10.68
CA ILE A 509 -23.90 -11.45 9.64
C ILE A 509 -25.30 -11.27 10.25
N ASP A 510 -25.69 -12.07 11.25
CA ASP A 510 -26.97 -11.91 11.95
C ASP A 510 -27.07 -10.55 12.68
N PHE A 511 -25.97 -10.00 13.22
CA PHE A 511 -25.98 -8.67 13.83
C PHE A 511 -26.18 -7.54 12.80
N VAL A 512 -25.71 -7.72 11.56
CA VAL A 512 -25.95 -6.75 10.47
C VAL A 512 -27.33 -6.97 9.84
N TYR A 513 -27.77 -8.21 9.70
CA TYR A 513 -29.07 -8.56 9.10
C TYR A 513 -30.27 -8.30 10.01
N GLN A 514 -30.13 -8.42 11.34
CA GLN A 514 -31.25 -8.12 12.25
C GLN A 514 -31.53 -6.61 12.39
N TYR A 515 -30.60 -5.73 11.99
CA TYR A 515 -30.75 -4.28 12.12
C TYR A 515 -30.74 -3.50 10.80
N SER A 516 -30.43 -4.13 9.65
CA SER A 516 -30.48 -3.46 8.34
C SER A 516 -31.68 -3.95 7.52
N THR A 517 -32.58 -3.02 7.18
CA THR A 517 -33.65 -3.21 6.17
C THR A 517 -33.08 -3.30 4.74
N THR A 518 -31.76 -3.51 4.57
CA THR A 518 -31.02 -3.33 3.33
C THR A 518 -30.40 -4.61 2.76
N ALA A 519 -31.16 -5.69 2.70
CA ALA A 519 -30.72 -6.96 2.07
C ALA A 519 -30.13 -6.78 0.65
N GLY A 520 -30.55 -5.75 -0.09
CA GLY A 520 -29.96 -5.39 -1.38
C GLY A 520 -28.54 -4.82 -1.30
N VAL A 521 -28.25 -3.95 -0.33
CA VAL A 521 -26.91 -3.34 -0.11
C VAL A 521 -25.92 -4.42 0.28
N ASP A 522 -26.31 -5.33 1.16
CA ASP A 522 -25.42 -6.43 1.57
C ASP A 522 -25.15 -7.40 0.41
N PHE A 523 -26.14 -7.69 -0.45
CA PHE A 523 -25.91 -8.45 -1.67
C PHE A 523 -24.92 -7.74 -2.61
N LEU A 524 -25.06 -6.43 -2.81
CA LEU A 524 -24.18 -5.64 -3.67
C LEU A 524 -22.77 -5.53 -3.10
N ARG A 525 -22.61 -5.40 -1.77
CA ARG A 525 -21.31 -5.48 -1.09
C ARG A 525 -20.66 -6.85 -1.24
N VAL A 526 -21.45 -7.93 -1.17
CA VAL A 526 -20.95 -9.29 -1.43
C VAL A 526 -20.51 -9.44 -2.88
N VAL A 527 -21.30 -8.96 -3.85
CA VAL A 527 -20.95 -8.98 -5.28
C VAL A 527 -19.70 -8.15 -5.56
N GLN A 528 -19.62 -6.93 -5.01
CA GLN A 528 -18.43 -6.08 -5.12
C GLN A 528 -17.21 -6.76 -4.48
N GLY A 529 -17.38 -7.33 -3.28
CA GLY A 529 -16.34 -8.10 -2.60
C GLY A 529 -15.86 -9.32 -3.41
N LEU A 530 -16.74 -9.96 -4.18
CA LEU A 530 -16.39 -11.04 -5.11
C LEU A 530 -15.64 -10.51 -6.34
N ILE A 531 -16.02 -9.36 -6.89
CA ILE A 531 -15.33 -8.70 -8.01
C ILE A 531 -13.92 -8.29 -7.56
N ASP A 532 -13.82 -7.58 -6.44
CA ASP A 532 -12.56 -7.15 -5.83
C ASP A 532 -11.69 -8.36 -5.47
N GLY A 533 -12.29 -9.41 -4.90
CA GLY A 533 -11.61 -10.66 -4.55
C GLY A 533 -11.05 -11.39 -5.77
N LYS A 534 -11.82 -11.45 -6.87
CA LYS A 534 -11.35 -12.00 -8.16
C LYS A 534 -10.18 -11.19 -8.70
N GLN A 535 -10.29 -9.87 -8.72
CA GLN A 535 -9.24 -9.00 -9.25
C GLN A 535 -7.97 -9.12 -8.39
N LEU A 536 -8.11 -9.10 -7.07
CA LEU A 536 -7.02 -9.33 -6.13
C LEU A 536 -6.33 -10.69 -6.35
N ALA A 537 -7.10 -11.76 -6.57
CA ALA A 537 -6.54 -13.08 -6.85
C ALA A 537 -5.74 -13.11 -8.17
N ILE A 538 -6.23 -12.45 -9.23
CA ILE A 538 -5.52 -12.34 -10.51
C ILE A 538 -4.26 -11.49 -10.38
N VAL A 539 -4.33 -10.34 -9.69
CA VAL A 539 -3.15 -9.51 -9.36
C VAL A 539 -2.13 -10.34 -8.58
N ALA A 540 -2.54 -11.03 -7.52
CA ALA A 540 -1.67 -11.86 -6.72
C ALA A 540 -1.00 -12.95 -7.55
N ALA A 541 -1.75 -13.71 -8.35
CA ALA A 541 -1.20 -14.78 -9.19
C ALA A 541 -0.19 -14.26 -10.24
N THR A 542 -0.51 -13.13 -10.89
CA THR A 542 0.37 -12.52 -11.89
C THR A 542 1.61 -11.87 -11.25
N ALA A 543 1.48 -11.24 -10.09
CA ALA A 543 2.58 -10.70 -9.30
C ALA A 543 3.52 -11.81 -8.81
N VAL A 544 2.97 -12.94 -8.33
CA VAL A 544 3.71 -14.14 -7.93
C VAL A 544 4.54 -14.68 -9.09
N LEU A 545 3.95 -14.81 -10.28
CA LEU A 545 4.66 -15.23 -11.49
C LEU A 545 5.76 -14.24 -11.89
N THR A 546 5.47 -12.94 -11.82
CA THR A 546 6.42 -11.87 -12.14
C THR A 546 7.61 -11.91 -11.19
N ALA A 547 7.38 -12.00 -9.89
CA ALA A 547 8.41 -12.13 -8.86
C ALA A 547 9.29 -13.37 -9.10
N TYR A 548 8.69 -14.53 -9.40
CA TYR A 548 9.42 -15.74 -9.78
C TYR A 548 10.31 -15.54 -11.02
N ALA A 549 9.78 -14.89 -12.07
CA ALA A 549 10.50 -14.64 -13.31
C ALA A 549 11.75 -13.76 -13.09
N TYR A 550 11.62 -12.68 -12.32
CA TYR A 550 12.76 -11.83 -11.94
C TYR A 550 13.77 -12.58 -11.09
N GLY A 551 13.31 -13.35 -10.10
CA GLY A 551 14.19 -14.19 -9.29
C GLY A 551 15.01 -15.15 -10.16
N GLN A 552 14.35 -15.79 -11.13
CA GLN A 552 15.03 -16.67 -12.08
C GLN A 552 16.05 -15.91 -12.94
N PHE A 553 15.69 -14.75 -13.47
CA PHE A 553 16.62 -13.94 -14.25
C PHE A 553 17.89 -13.63 -13.44
N PHE A 554 17.76 -13.20 -12.18
CA PHE A 554 18.91 -12.94 -11.32
C PHE A 554 19.77 -14.17 -11.05
N SER A 555 19.14 -15.34 -10.93
CA SER A 555 19.88 -16.60 -10.78
C SER A 555 20.78 -16.91 -11.96
N LEU A 556 20.47 -16.47 -13.18
CA LEU A 556 21.33 -16.66 -14.36
C LEU A 556 22.25 -15.46 -14.61
N ALA A 557 21.82 -14.28 -14.19
CA ALA A 557 22.57 -13.04 -14.35
C ALA A 557 23.81 -13.02 -13.45
N LEU A 558 23.68 -13.53 -12.22
CA LEU A 558 24.71 -13.49 -11.19
C LEU A 558 25.22 -14.89 -10.86
N ARG A 559 26.52 -14.98 -10.56
CA ARG A 559 27.16 -16.22 -10.11
C ARG A 559 27.02 -16.49 -8.62
N SER A 560 26.65 -15.46 -7.85
CA SER A 560 26.51 -15.56 -6.40
C SER A 560 25.05 -15.79 -6.05
N ASP A 561 24.75 -16.96 -5.47
CA ASP A 561 23.43 -17.32 -4.96
C ASP A 561 22.86 -16.25 -4.02
N VAL A 562 23.71 -15.70 -3.14
CA VAL A 562 23.30 -14.74 -2.10
C VAL A 562 22.91 -13.41 -2.74
N ILE A 563 23.73 -12.89 -3.66
CA ILE A 563 23.44 -11.63 -4.35
C ILE A 563 22.21 -11.80 -5.25
N ALA A 564 22.06 -12.95 -5.94
CA ALA A 564 20.87 -13.24 -6.73
C ALA A 564 19.59 -13.26 -5.88
N ALA A 565 19.61 -13.90 -4.71
CA ALA A 565 18.49 -13.90 -3.78
C ALA A 565 18.16 -12.50 -3.24
N MET A 566 19.17 -11.68 -2.93
CA MET A 566 18.96 -10.30 -2.49
C MET A 566 18.33 -9.43 -3.59
N LEU A 567 18.82 -9.52 -4.83
CA LEU A 567 18.20 -8.78 -5.95
C LEU A 567 16.79 -9.27 -6.26
N ALA A 568 16.54 -10.58 -6.12
CA ALA A 568 15.19 -11.13 -6.25
C ALA A 568 14.24 -10.57 -5.19
N LEU A 569 14.70 -10.41 -3.93
CA LEU A 569 13.93 -9.74 -2.89
C LEU A 569 13.64 -8.28 -3.26
N VAL A 570 14.63 -7.52 -3.72
CA VAL A 570 14.42 -6.14 -4.15
C VAL A 570 13.39 -6.06 -5.29
N ALA A 571 13.52 -6.93 -6.29
CA ALA A 571 12.54 -7.00 -7.37
C ALA A 571 11.14 -7.40 -6.87
N SER A 572 11.02 -8.26 -5.85
CA SER A 572 9.71 -8.58 -5.27
C SER A 572 9.03 -7.36 -4.63
N ILE A 573 9.80 -6.44 -4.03
CA ILE A 573 9.30 -5.17 -3.49
C ILE A 573 8.85 -4.25 -4.63
N VAL A 574 9.64 -4.16 -5.72
CA VAL A 574 9.27 -3.36 -6.90
C VAL A 574 8.01 -3.91 -7.57
N VAL A 575 7.94 -5.24 -7.75
CA VAL A 575 6.75 -5.92 -8.30
C VAL A 575 5.53 -5.71 -7.40
N LEU A 576 5.70 -5.73 -6.07
CA LEU A 576 4.62 -5.42 -5.14
C LEU A 576 4.12 -3.97 -5.29
N GLY A 577 5.06 -3.01 -5.35
CA GLY A 577 4.76 -1.61 -5.61
C GLY A 577 3.93 -1.44 -6.88
N TRP A 578 4.41 -2.02 -7.98
CA TRP A 578 3.70 -2.00 -9.25
C TRP A 578 2.35 -2.73 -9.20
N SER A 579 2.26 -3.88 -8.53
CA SER A 579 1.00 -4.62 -8.38
C SER A 579 -0.03 -3.85 -7.57
N SER A 580 0.43 -3.06 -6.59
CA SER A 580 -0.43 -2.17 -5.80
C SER A 580 -0.94 -1.01 -6.63
N VAL A 581 -0.11 -0.45 -7.53
CA VAL A 581 -0.55 0.54 -8.53
C VAL A 581 -1.58 -0.07 -9.47
N VAL A 582 -1.32 -1.26 -10.03
CA VAL A 582 -2.26 -1.99 -10.90
C VAL A 582 -3.60 -2.23 -10.20
N LEU A 583 -3.59 -2.62 -8.93
CA LEU A 583 -4.82 -2.81 -8.16
C LEU A 583 -5.51 -1.47 -7.85
N ALA A 584 -4.77 -0.46 -7.39
CA ALA A 584 -5.32 0.85 -7.01
C ALA A 584 -5.92 1.62 -8.19
N TRP A 585 -5.36 1.42 -9.38
CA TRP A 585 -5.83 2.00 -10.63
C TRP A 585 -6.78 1.10 -11.41
N GLU A 586 -7.17 -0.04 -10.84
CA GLU A 586 -8.02 -1.06 -11.47
C GLU A 586 -7.56 -1.46 -12.88
N LEU A 587 -6.23 -1.47 -13.11
CA LEU A 587 -5.66 -1.86 -14.38
C LEU A 587 -5.82 -3.38 -14.58
N PRO A 588 -6.10 -3.85 -15.81
CA PRO A 588 -6.16 -5.28 -16.13
C PRO A 588 -4.84 -5.99 -15.77
N PRO A 589 -4.78 -6.86 -14.73
CA PRO A 589 -3.49 -7.33 -14.21
C PRO A 589 -2.71 -8.17 -15.23
N LEU A 590 -3.44 -8.90 -16.08
CA LEU A 590 -2.85 -9.66 -17.18
C LEU A 590 -2.19 -8.76 -18.24
N ALA A 591 -2.68 -7.54 -18.46
CA ALA A 591 -2.07 -6.63 -19.43
C ALA A 591 -0.84 -5.92 -18.85
N PHE A 592 -0.79 -5.67 -17.53
CA PHE A 592 0.23 -4.82 -16.91
C PHE A 592 1.31 -5.57 -16.10
N LEU A 593 1.06 -6.82 -15.67
CA LEU A 593 2.03 -7.65 -14.95
C LEU A 593 2.59 -8.79 -15.80
N LEU A 594 1.74 -9.47 -16.58
CA LEU A 594 2.17 -10.63 -17.37
C LEU A 594 3.27 -10.30 -18.40
N PRO A 595 3.25 -9.15 -19.12
CA PRO A 595 4.34 -8.81 -20.03
C PRO A 595 5.70 -8.66 -19.32
N LEU A 596 5.72 -8.15 -18.08
CA LEU A 596 6.94 -8.05 -17.27
C LEU A 596 7.46 -9.45 -16.91
N ALA A 597 6.57 -10.37 -16.52
CA ALA A 597 6.95 -11.77 -16.27
C ALA A 597 7.51 -12.44 -17.52
N ILE A 598 6.83 -12.29 -18.68
CA ILE A 598 7.27 -12.85 -19.96
C ILE A 598 8.63 -12.27 -20.36
N GLY A 599 8.82 -10.95 -20.22
CA GLY A 599 10.09 -10.29 -20.50
C GLY A 599 11.24 -10.82 -19.64
N ALA A 600 11.02 -11.00 -18.33
CA ALA A 600 12.01 -11.56 -17.43
C ALA A 600 12.33 -13.05 -17.72
N LEU A 601 11.31 -13.87 -18.05
CA LEU A 601 11.52 -15.27 -18.47
C LEU A 601 12.25 -15.35 -19.82
N LEU A 602 11.92 -14.49 -20.77
CA LEU A 602 12.61 -14.40 -22.06
C LEU A 602 14.06 -13.95 -21.88
N ALA A 603 14.31 -12.96 -21.01
CA ALA A 603 15.66 -12.54 -20.66
C ALA A 603 16.47 -13.69 -20.05
N ALA A 604 15.86 -14.47 -19.14
CA ALA A 604 16.46 -15.67 -18.56
C ALA A 604 16.76 -16.75 -19.63
N TRP A 605 15.82 -16.99 -20.55
CA TRP A 605 15.98 -17.91 -21.67
C TRP A 605 17.17 -17.49 -22.54
N LEU A 606 17.23 -16.22 -22.95
CA LEU A 606 18.31 -15.70 -23.80
C LEU A 606 19.67 -15.80 -23.09
N ARG A 607 19.69 -15.54 -21.77
CA ARG A 607 20.91 -15.56 -20.95
C ARG A 607 21.49 -16.96 -20.72
N VAL A 608 20.67 -18.01 -20.66
CA VAL A 608 21.10 -19.35 -20.22
C VAL A 608 22.21 -19.95 -21.08
N SER A 609 22.21 -19.69 -22.39
CA SER A 609 23.24 -20.18 -23.30
C SER A 609 24.60 -19.56 -22.97
N ASP A 610 24.66 -18.24 -22.85
CA ASP A 610 25.91 -17.56 -22.54
C ASP A 610 26.37 -17.82 -21.10
N TRP A 611 25.45 -18.09 -20.18
CA TRP A 611 25.77 -18.46 -18.80
C TRP A 611 26.43 -19.84 -18.76
N MET A 612 25.85 -20.82 -19.46
CA MET A 612 26.35 -22.20 -19.49
C MET A 612 27.75 -22.31 -20.14
N PHE A 613 28.05 -21.47 -21.14
CA PHE A 613 29.35 -21.46 -21.82
C PHE A 613 30.35 -20.43 -21.26
N ASP A 614 30.06 -19.83 -20.11
CA ASP A 614 30.88 -18.76 -19.49
C ASP A 614 31.29 -17.64 -20.48
N ARG A 615 30.34 -17.26 -21.32
CA ARG A 615 30.54 -16.27 -22.38
C ARG A 615 30.42 -14.88 -21.80
N ARG A 616 31.58 -14.25 -21.51
CA ARG A 616 31.65 -12.85 -21.06
C ARG A 616 31.61 -11.90 -22.26
N GLY A 617 31.01 -10.73 -22.08
CA GLY A 617 30.88 -9.69 -23.10
C GLY A 617 29.61 -8.88 -22.92
N TRP A 618 29.71 -7.55 -22.95
CA TRP A 618 28.56 -6.68 -22.72
C TRP A 618 27.51 -6.76 -23.83
N TRP A 619 27.92 -6.98 -25.09
CA TRP A 619 27.01 -7.20 -26.22
C TRP A 619 26.06 -8.38 -26.03
N ARG A 620 26.49 -9.40 -25.28
CA ARG A 620 25.67 -10.57 -24.95
C ARG A 620 24.57 -10.27 -23.95
N TRP A 621 24.66 -9.12 -23.26
CA TRP A 621 23.60 -8.60 -22.41
C TRP A 621 22.58 -7.77 -23.15
N ALA A 622 22.85 -7.29 -24.37
CA ALA A 622 21.93 -6.43 -25.10
C ALA A 622 20.55 -7.10 -25.30
N ALA A 623 20.52 -8.36 -25.73
CA ALA A 623 19.26 -9.07 -25.96
C ALA A 623 18.49 -9.40 -24.65
N PRO A 624 19.11 -9.93 -23.58
CA PRO A 624 18.44 -10.08 -22.29
C PRO A 624 17.93 -8.75 -21.69
N VAL A 625 18.73 -7.68 -21.77
CA VAL A 625 18.34 -6.35 -21.25
C VAL A 625 17.18 -5.77 -22.07
N ALA A 626 17.22 -5.89 -23.41
CA ALA A 626 16.13 -5.46 -24.27
C ALA A 626 14.84 -6.26 -23.97
N ALA A 627 14.92 -7.57 -23.77
CA ALA A 627 13.77 -8.40 -23.39
C ALA A 627 13.17 -8.01 -22.03
N LEU A 628 14.00 -7.52 -21.10
CA LEU A 628 13.55 -7.04 -19.78
C LEU A 628 12.92 -5.65 -19.85
N LEU A 629 13.50 -4.72 -20.63
CA LEU A 629 13.07 -3.33 -20.73
C LEU A 629 11.91 -3.11 -21.70
N ALA A 630 11.79 -3.92 -22.76
CA ALA A 630 10.77 -3.74 -23.79
C ALA A 630 9.33 -3.76 -23.23
N PRO A 631 8.92 -4.69 -22.34
CA PRO A 631 7.59 -4.65 -21.76
C PRO A 631 7.35 -3.38 -20.95
N ALA A 632 8.32 -2.93 -20.14
CA ALA A 632 8.18 -1.69 -19.37
C ALA A 632 8.03 -0.47 -20.30
N ALA A 633 8.82 -0.41 -21.38
CA ALA A 633 8.72 0.65 -22.39
C ALA A 633 7.36 0.64 -23.11
N CYS A 634 6.79 -0.54 -23.40
CA CYS A 634 5.44 -0.65 -23.97
C CYS A 634 4.34 -0.25 -22.98
N LEU A 635 4.51 -0.52 -21.68
CA LEU A 635 3.51 -0.17 -20.67
C LEU A 635 3.44 1.34 -20.40
N LEU A 636 4.56 2.06 -20.49
CA LEU A 636 4.60 3.52 -20.25
C LEU A 636 3.54 4.33 -21.02
N PRO A 637 3.34 4.14 -22.34
CA PRO A 637 2.26 4.83 -23.08
C PRO A 637 0.87 4.18 -22.92
N ILE A 638 0.79 2.88 -22.58
CA ILE A 638 -0.49 2.17 -22.42
C ILE A 638 -1.18 2.58 -21.12
N VAL A 639 -0.41 2.82 -20.05
CA VAL A 639 -0.95 3.25 -18.75
C VAL A 639 -1.83 4.51 -18.89
N PRO A 640 -1.36 5.64 -19.44
CA PRO A 640 -2.21 6.82 -19.65
C PRO A 640 -3.46 6.54 -20.48
N ALA A 641 -3.32 5.76 -21.57
CA ALA A 641 -4.42 5.47 -22.48
C ALA A 641 -5.54 4.67 -21.79
N GLU A 642 -5.19 3.61 -21.05
CA GLU A 642 -6.15 2.83 -20.28
C GLU A 642 -6.75 3.65 -19.13
N ARG A 643 -5.94 4.46 -18.46
CA ARG A 643 -6.41 5.35 -17.38
C ARG A 643 -7.44 6.36 -17.89
N LEU A 644 -7.22 7.00 -19.04
CA LEU A 644 -8.19 7.90 -19.67
C LEU A 644 -9.41 7.14 -20.21
N ALA A 645 -9.23 5.92 -20.72
CA ALA A 645 -10.34 5.09 -21.21
C ALA A 645 -11.34 4.72 -20.11
N GLN A 646 -10.90 4.61 -18.85
CA GLN A 646 -11.78 4.35 -17.70
C GLN A 646 -12.83 5.44 -17.45
N VAL A 647 -12.57 6.68 -17.89
CA VAL A 647 -13.46 7.84 -17.68
C VAL A 647 -14.05 8.39 -18.98
N ASN A 648 -13.62 7.89 -20.15
CA ASN A 648 -14.18 8.27 -21.46
C ASN A 648 -15.53 7.57 -21.71
N ARG A 649 -16.53 7.87 -20.88
CA ARG A 649 -17.93 7.48 -21.10
C ARG A 649 -18.82 8.72 -21.21
N PRO A 650 -19.92 8.64 -21.98
CA PRO A 650 -20.87 9.74 -22.07
C PRO A 650 -21.48 10.03 -20.68
N THR A 651 -21.57 11.31 -20.32
CA THR A 651 -22.24 11.75 -19.09
C THR A 651 -23.75 11.50 -19.17
N PRO A 652 -24.40 11.13 -18.05
CA PRO A 652 -25.85 10.93 -18.02
C PRO A 652 -26.58 12.25 -18.29
N LEU A 653 -27.78 12.16 -18.91
CA LEU A 653 -28.67 13.31 -19.06
C LEU A 653 -29.39 13.57 -17.72
N ILE A 654 -29.46 14.84 -17.30
CA ILE A 654 -30.09 15.24 -16.04
C ILE A 654 -31.54 15.64 -16.31
N ALA A 655 -32.49 15.04 -15.60
CA ALA A 655 -33.90 15.38 -15.73
C ALA A 655 -34.19 16.80 -15.20
N THR A 656 -34.59 17.71 -16.07
CA THR A 656 -34.82 19.13 -15.74
C THR A 656 -36.21 19.44 -15.20
N SER A 657 -37.13 18.48 -15.25
CA SER A 657 -38.54 18.72 -14.94
C SER A 657 -38.83 19.20 -13.51
N GLY A 658 -37.86 19.11 -12.58
CA GLY A 658 -37.92 19.75 -11.25
C GLY A 658 -37.20 21.10 -11.15
N LEU A 659 -36.25 21.38 -12.04
CA LEU A 659 -35.46 22.63 -12.07
C LEU A 659 -36.28 23.82 -12.60
N VAL A 660 -37.26 23.55 -13.46
CA VAL A 660 -38.14 24.56 -14.10
C VAL A 660 -39.09 25.24 -13.09
N LEU A 661 -39.30 24.67 -11.90
CA LEU A 661 -40.07 25.33 -10.83
C LEU A 661 -39.35 26.53 -10.21
N MET A 662 -38.06 26.76 -10.52
CA MET A 662 -37.29 27.89 -9.99
C MET A 662 -37.25 29.13 -10.89
N HIS A 663 -37.81 29.08 -12.11
CA HIS A 663 -37.94 30.26 -12.99
C HIS A 663 -39.42 30.57 -13.25
N PRO A 664 -40.05 31.47 -12.47
CA PRO A 664 -41.47 31.80 -12.65
C PRO A 664 -41.80 32.55 -13.96
N GLU A 665 -40.81 32.99 -14.75
CA GLU A 665 -41.03 33.88 -15.90
C GLU A 665 -40.91 33.22 -17.29
N VAL A 666 -40.52 31.94 -17.41
CA VAL A 666 -40.50 31.28 -18.72
C VAL A 666 -41.89 30.76 -19.07
N ARG A 667 -42.73 31.65 -19.59
CA ARG A 667 -43.95 31.25 -20.30
C ARG A 667 -43.56 30.50 -21.57
N VAL A 668 -43.68 29.18 -21.54
CA VAL A 668 -43.68 28.35 -22.76
C VAL A 668 -45.03 28.56 -23.45
N GLU A 669 -45.20 29.72 -24.09
CA GLU A 669 -46.36 29.99 -24.94
C GLU A 669 -46.24 29.16 -26.23
N SER A 670 -47.11 28.16 -26.36
CA SER A 670 -47.41 27.36 -27.56
C SER A 670 -46.48 26.19 -27.92
N VAL A 671 -46.62 25.07 -27.19
CA VAL A 671 -46.39 23.74 -27.78
C VAL A 671 -47.76 23.15 -28.18
N PRO A 672 -48.03 22.87 -29.47
CA PRO A 672 -49.35 22.42 -29.92
C PRO A 672 -49.69 21.00 -29.41
N PRO A 673 -50.96 20.73 -29.04
CA PRO A 673 -51.36 19.56 -28.27
C PRO A 673 -51.56 18.26 -29.09
N GLN A 674 -50.90 18.07 -30.23
CA GLN A 674 -51.14 16.89 -31.08
C GLN A 674 -49.89 16.23 -31.64
N VAL A 675 -49.10 15.57 -30.79
CA VAL A 675 -48.40 14.32 -31.16
C VAL A 675 -48.38 13.39 -29.95
N GLY A 676 -49.17 12.32 -30.04
CA GLY A 676 -49.18 11.19 -29.10
C GLY A 676 -47.92 10.36 -29.26
N SER A 677 -46.84 10.80 -28.63
CA SER A 677 -45.66 10.01 -28.30
C SER A 677 -44.97 10.77 -27.17
N TRP A 678 -44.67 10.09 -26.06
CA TRP A 678 -43.81 10.62 -25.00
C TRP A 678 -42.39 10.82 -25.57
N HIS A 679 -42.20 11.81 -26.44
CA HIS A 679 -40.92 12.15 -27.02
C HIS A 679 -40.09 12.86 -25.97
N VAL A 680 -39.10 12.11 -25.47
CA VAL A 680 -37.82 12.56 -24.90
C VAL A 680 -37.93 13.90 -24.17
N ARG A 681 -38.29 13.81 -22.88
CA ARG A 681 -38.14 14.89 -21.90
C ARG A 681 -36.76 15.54 -22.08
N SER A 682 -36.73 16.86 -22.23
CA SER A 682 -35.52 17.67 -22.40
C SER A 682 -34.60 17.57 -21.19
N GLY A 683 -33.73 16.55 -21.16
CA GLY A 683 -32.64 16.52 -20.17
C GLY A 683 -31.61 17.59 -20.50
N VAL A 684 -31.12 18.30 -19.48
CA VAL A 684 -29.97 19.21 -19.64
C VAL A 684 -28.70 18.36 -19.55
N ARG A 685 -27.74 18.65 -20.41
CA ARG A 685 -26.42 18.02 -20.34
C ARG A 685 -25.66 18.58 -19.15
N PHE A 686 -24.87 17.75 -18.48
CA PHE A 686 -24.09 18.20 -17.33
C PHE A 686 -23.21 19.42 -17.66
N ASP A 687 -22.56 19.44 -18.82
CA ASP A 687 -21.71 20.56 -19.25
C ASP A 687 -22.48 21.90 -19.33
N GLU A 688 -23.75 21.85 -19.74
CA GLU A 688 -24.62 23.02 -19.78
C GLU A 688 -24.97 23.48 -18.36
N LEU A 689 -25.29 22.56 -17.45
CA LEU A 689 -25.52 22.85 -16.03
C LEU A 689 -24.29 23.45 -15.35
N VAL A 690 -23.09 22.90 -15.64
CA VAL A 690 -21.81 23.43 -15.16
C VAL A 690 -21.60 24.84 -15.67
N SER A 691 -21.80 25.10 -16.97
CA SER A 691 -21.60 26.44 -17.55
C SER A 691 -22.55 27.50 -16.97
N GLN A 692 -23.83 27.15 -16.80
CA GLN A 692 -24.83 28.02 -16.17
C GLN A 692 -24.42 28.32 -14.73
N THR A 693 -23.98 27.29 -14.01
CA THR A 693 -23.54 27.44 -12.63
C THR A 693 -22.25 28.28 -12.50
N GLN A 694 -21.26 28.06 -13.36
CA GLN A 694 -20.02 28.85 -13.35
C GLN A 694 -20.30 30.33 -13.52
N GLU A 695 -21.24 30.68 -14.40
CA GLU A 695 -21.66 32.06 -14.59
C GLU A 695 -22.37 32.64 -13.34
N GLU A 696 -23.18 31.85 -12.64
CA GLU A 696 -23.74 32.25 -11.34
C GLU A 696 -22.66 32.43 -10.26
N MET A 697 -21.67 31.53 -10.21
CA MET A 697 -20.57 31.63 -9.25
C MET A 697 -19.64 32.79 -9.55
N ARG A 698 -19.38 33.09 -10.82
CA ARG A 698 -18.60 34.27 -11.23
C ARG A 698 -19.26 35.56 -10.71
N LYS A 699 -20.58 35.68 -10.89
CA LYS A 699 -21.36 36.80 -10.34
C LYS A 699 -21.31 36.85 -8.82
N GLY A 700 -21.40 35.70 -8.15
CA GLY A 700 -21.25 35.60 -6.70
C GLY A 700 -19.87 36.03 -6.19
N LYS A 701 -18.81 35.62 -6.89
CA LYS A 701 -17.42 36.01 -6.57
C LYS A 701 -17.21 37.51 -6.74
N GLU A 702 -17.74 38.13 -7.80
CA GLU A 702 -17.66 39.59 -7.98
C GLU A 702 -18.30 40.36 -6.81
N VAL A 703 -19.38 39.82 -6.23
CA VAL A 703 -20.03 40.38 -5.04
C VAL A 703 -19.22 40.11 -3.78
N ALA A 704 -18.67 38.91 -3.59
CA ALA A 704 -17.80 38.60 -2.46
C ALA A 704 -16.51 39.44 -2.46
N ASP A 705 -15.88 39.62 -3.62
CA ASP A 705 -14.72 40.47 -3.81
C ASP A 705 -15.07 41.96 -3.63
N ALA A 706 -16.34 42.35 -3.82
CA ALA A 706 -16.81 43.69 -3.45
C ALA A 706 -16.94 43.83 -1.92
N TYR A 707 -17.48 42.83 -1.22
CA TYR A 707 -17.49 42.78 0.25
C TYR A 707 -16.09 42.88 0.86
N VAL A 708 -15.14 42.09 0.37
CA VAL A 708 -13.75 42.12 0.87
C VAL A 708 -13.08 43.47 0.57
N ARG A 709 -13.42 44.12 -0.54
CA ARG A 709 -12.90 45.47 -0.86
C ARG A 709 -13.46 46.53 0.08
N LEU A 710 -14.76 46.47 0.39
CA LEU A 710 -15.39 47.37 1.37
C LEU A 710 -14.74 47.22 2.75
N GLU A 711 -14.42 45.99 3.14
CA GLU A 711 -13.74 45.68 4.40
C GLU A 711 -12.27 46.14 4.40
N ALA A 712 -11.53 45.93 3.31
CA ALA A 712 -10.14 46.39 3.20
C ALA A 712 -10.03 47.93 3.22
N GLU A 713 -11.03 48.63 2.69
CA GLU A 713 -11.14 50.09 2.76
C GLU A 713 -11.49 50.57 4.18
N GLU A 714 -12.17 49.76 5.00
CA GLU A 714 -12.50 50.03 6.40
C GLU A 714 -11.31 49.79 7.34
N VAL A 715 -10.52 48.72 7.13
CA VAL A 715 -9.30 48.41 7.91
C VAL A 715 -8.16 49.38 7.62
N ALA A 716 -8.08 49.94 6.40
CA ALA A 716 -7.07 50.92 6.03
C ALA A 716 -7.19 52.26 6.78
N PHE A 717 -8.28 52.49 7.52
CA PHE A 717 -8.49 53.71 8.31
C PHE A 717 -7.96 53.65 9.75
N ASP A 718 -7.63 52.46 10.29
CA ASP A 718 -7.21 52.28 11.68
C ASP A 718 -5.74 51.84 11.87
N GLU A 719 -4.96 51.60 10.80
CA GLU A 719 -3.53 51.24 10.88
C GLU A 719 -2.57 52.43 10.59
N VAL A 720 -2.87 53.62 11.13
CA VAL A 720 -1.86 54.69 11.25
C VAL A 720 -1.61 54.94 12.74
N GLU A 721 -0.35 54.66 13.15
CA GLU A 721 0.26 54.78 14.50
C GLU A 721 0.30 53.49 15.34
N ASP A 722 1.09 52.49 14.90
CA ASP A 722 2.08 51.91 15.84
C ASP A 722 3.30 51.37 15.06
N GLU A 723 4.44 52.07 15.21
CA GLU A 723 5.74 51.66 14.69
C GLU A 723 6.32 50.54 15.56
N GLY A 724 6.76 49.45 14.94
CA GLY A 724 7.84 48.61 15.47
C GLY A 724 7.52 47.12 15.63
N ASP A 725 7.71 46.35 14.57
CA ASP A 725 8.85 45.44 14.43
C ASP A 725 8.63 44.48 13.25
N GLU A 726 9.65 44.39 12.42
CA GLU A 726 9.69 43.64 11.16
C GLU A 726 9.74 42.12 11.40
N GLU A 727 8.82 41.36 10.80
CA GLU A 727 9.13 40.02 10.28
C GLU A 727 8.24 39.67 9.06
N PRO A 728 8.81 39.25 7.91
CA PRO A 728 8.02 38.94 6.71
C PRO A 728 7.62 37.46 6.68
N ALA A 729 6.39 37.15 7.08
CA ALA A 729 5.77 35.85 6.77
C ALA A 729 4.92 35.96 5.51
N PHE A 730 5.30 35.17 4.51
CA PHE A 730 4.61 34.97 3.24
C PHE A 730 3.33 34.14 3.51
N ASP A 731 2.19 34.80 3.69
CA ASP A 731 0.88 34.14 3.86
C ASP A 731 -0.04 34.52 2.70
N PHE A 732 -0.36 33.54 1.84
CA PHE A 732 -1.19 33.74 0.65
C PHE A 732 -2.66 33.51 1.02
N GLY A 733 -3.41 34.61 0.94
CA GLY A 733 -4.85 34.83 1.14
C GLY A 733 -5.79 33.62 1.16
N LEU A 734 -6.33 33.33 2.35
CA LEU A 734 -7.75 33.02 2.64
C LEU A 734 -8.01 32.70 4.13
N ARG A 735 -7.16 33.17 5.07
CA ARG A 735 -7.32 32.91 6.52
C ARG A 735 -7.20 34.13 7.44
N THR A 736 -7.41 35.34 6.95
CA THR A 736 -7.64 36.48 7.84
C THR A 736 -9.09 36.46 8.32
N VAL A 737 -9.22 35.98 9.55
CA VAL A 737 -10.40 36.06 10.40
C VAL A 737 -10.59 37.52 10.82
N ILE A 738 -11.67 38.17 10.40
CA ILE A 738 -12.04 39.47 10.94
C ILE A 738 -12.85 39.26 12.22
N ARG A 739 -12.35 39.81 13.32
CA ARG A 739 -13.18 40.34 14.39
C ARG A 739 -13.18 41.86 14.18
N PRO A 740 -14.31 42.52 13.89
CA PRO A 740 -14.35 43.96 14.06
C PRO A 740 -14.14 44.22 15.54
N ALA A 741 -13.07 44.93 15.90
CA ALA A 741 -12.75 45.19 17.30
C ALA A 741 -13.90 45.93 18.01
N HIS A 742 -14.73 46.70 17.28
CA HIS A 742 -15.81 47.52 17.84
C HIS A 742 -17.15 47.53 17.07
N GLY A 743 -17.56 46.40 16.48
CA GLY A 743 -18.98 46.00 16.35
C GLY A 743 -20.03 47.02 15.86
N ARG A 744 -19.75 47.84 14.85
CA ARG A 744 -20.78 48.61 14.12
C ARG A 744 -20.54 48.44 12.62
N LEU A 745 -21.56 47.97 11.90
CA LEU A 745 -21.68 48.27 10.47
C LEU A 745 -22.15 49.72 10.41
N ASP A 746 -21.42 50.61 9.75
CA ASP A 746 -21.90 51.95 9.50
C ASP A 746 -23.11 51.94 8.52
N GLY A 747 -23.74 53.10 8.34
CA GLY A 747 -24.94 53.21 7.50
C GLY A 747 -24.68 52.81 6.04
N ASP A 748 -23.49 53.13 5.53
CA ASP A 748 -23.11 52.84 4.14
C ASP A 748 -22.82 51.34 3.95
N ALA A 749 -22.14 50.70 4.90
CA ALA A 749 -21.89 49.26 4.92
C ALA A 749 -23.18 48.44 5.06
N LEU A 750 -24.16 48.92 5.84
CA LEU A 750 -25.47 48.30 5.94
C LEU A 750 -26.27 48.43 4.64
N ASP A 751 -26.32 49.62 4.04
CA ASP A 751 -27.02 49.85 2.77
C ASP A 751 -26.41 49.02 1.63
N GLU A 752 -25.09 48.90 1.63
CA GLU A 752 -24.36 48.05 0.69
C GLU A 752 -24.61 46.56 0.96
N PHE A 753 -24.65 46.12 2.22
CA PHE A 753 -25.07 44.75 2.58
C PHE A 753 -26.48 44.45 2.08
N LEU A 754 -27.44 45.36 2.32
CA LEU A 754 -28.82 45.23 1.85
C LEU A 754 -28.88 45.15 0.32
N ARG A 755 -28.11 46.00 -0.38
CA ARG A 755 -28.01 46.01 -1.85
C ARG A 755 -27.43 44.70 -2.38
N LEU A 756 -26.33 44.22 -1.80
CA LEU A 756 -25.63 43.02 -2.21
C LEU A 756 -26.42 41.74 -1.86
N SER A 757 -27.18 41.72 -0.76
CA SER A 757 -28.05 40.59 -0.39
C SER A 757 -29.13 40.27 -1.42
N ARG A 758 -29.53 41.27 -2.24
CA ARG A 758 -30.52 41.11 -3.31
C ARG A 758 -29.91 40.53 -4.58
N VAL A 759 -28.58 40.49 -4.69
CA VAL A 759 -27.89 39.85 -5.80
C VAL A 759 -27.84 38.36 -5.51
N ARG A 760 -28.26 37.54 -6.49
CA ARG A 760 -28.14 36.08 -6.39
C ARG A 760 -26.65 35.72 -6.41
N CYS A 761 -26.11 35.39 -5.25
CA CYS A 761 -24.68 35.07 -5.08
C CYS A 761 -24.53 33.67 -4.48
N ARG A 762 -23.53 32.91 -4.92
CA ARG A 762 -23.07 31.73 -4.17
C ARG A 762 -21.91 32.17 -3.31
N LEU A 763 -22.09 32.16 -1.99
CA LEU A 763 -21.06 32.56 -1.04
C LEU A 763 -20.11 31.39 -0.73
N MET A 764 -18.82 31.68 -0.67
CA MET A 764 -17.79 30.73 -0.22
C MET A 764 -17.97 30.48 1.29
N SER A 765 -17.73 29.23 1.72
CA SER A 765 -17.95 28.74 3.10
C SER A 765 -17.29 29.58 4.20
N GLY A 766 -17.97 29.89 5.31
CA GLY A 766 -17.24 30.32 6.53
C GLY A 766 -17.99 30.90 7.76
N HIS A 767 -19.16 31.54 7.66
CA HIS A 767 -19.50 32.59 8.66
C HIS A 767 -20.94 32.58 9.21
N GLY A 768 -21.34 31.53 9.92
CA GLY A 768 -22.66 31.47 10.57
C GLY A 768 -22.82 32.34 11.84
N GLY A 769 -21.71 32.65 12.53
CA GLY A 769 -21.76 33.35 13.82
C GLY A 769 -22.02 34.86 13.74
N ASP A 770 -21.66 35.52 12.64
CA ASP A 770 -21.75 36.98 12.51
C ASP A 770 -23.09 37.42 11.91
N LEU A 771 -23.74 36.60 11.09
CA LEU A 771 -25.11 36.85 10.60
C LEU A 771 -26.14 36.88 11.73
N GLN A 772 -25.93 36.08 12.78
CA GLN A 772 -26.78 36.10 13.96
C GLN A 772 -26.67 37.45 14.68
N LYS A 773 -25.46 38.03 14.78
CA LYS A 773 -25.27 39.36 15.37
C LYS A 773 -25.89 40.45 14.50
N ILE A 774 -25.80 40.37 13.18
CA ILE A 774 -26.43 41.33 12.26
C ILE A 774 -27.96 41.29 12.38
N ALA A 775 -28.56 40.09 12.51
CA ALA A 775 -30.00 39.94 12.76
C ALA A 775 -30.41 40.44 14.15
N LEU A 776 -29.54 40.28 15.15
CA LEU A 776 -29.74 40.67 16.56
C LEU A 776 -29.31 42.09 16.89
N MET A 777 -28.75 42.82 15.93
CA MET A 777 -28.38 44.23 16.10
C MET A 777 -29.67 45.06 16.15
N ASP A 778 -30.41 44.93 17.25
CA ASP A 778 -31.56 45.75 17.54
C ASP A 778 -31.66 46.16 19.03
N SER A 779 -32.06 47.43 19.16
CA SER A 779 -32.67 48.13 20.28
C SER A 779 -31.91 48.54 21.55
N THR A 780 -30.84 47.91 22.03
CA THR A 780 -30.28 48.36 23.35
C THR A 780 -29.28 49.50 23.26
N ASP A 781 -28.53 49.64 22.16
CA ASP A 781 -27.41 50.61 22.04
C ASP A 781 -27.51 51.57 20.84
N ALA A 782 -28.58 51.52 20.04
CA ALA A 782 -28.84 52.47 18.95
C ALA A 782 -29.67 53.66 19.47
N GLU A 783 -29.23 54.89 19.21
CA GLU A 783 -29.89 56.12 19.71
C GLU A 783 -31.27 56.38 19.06
N GLU A 784 -31.58 55.72 17.94
CA GLU A 784 -32.89 55.78 17.28
C GLU A 784 -33.48 54.38 17.10
N PRO A 785 -34.76 54.15 17.49
CA PRO A 785 -35.43 52.87 17.30
C PRO A 785 -35.60 52.60 15.80
N ILE A 786 -35.11 51.46 15.35
CA ILE A 786 -35.29 51.00 13.97
C ILE A 786 -36.79 50.76 13.75
N ASP A 787 -37.33 51.26 12.65
CA ASP A 787 -38.73 51.05 12.31
C ASP A 787 -38.99 49.60 11.87
N LEU A 788 -40.25 49.17 11.96
CA LEU A 788 -40.64 47.79 11.61
C LEU A 788 -40.28 47.42 10.16
N ASP A 789 -40.28 48.38 9.24
CA ASP A 789 -39.93 48.15 7.83
C ASP A 789 -38.41 47.98 7.64
N GLY A 790 -37.58 48.77 8.34
CA GLY A 790 -36.12 48.62 8.36
C GLY A 790 -35.67 47.30 8.99
N ARG A 791 -36.29 46.88 10.11
CA ARG A 791 -36.03 45.57 10.71
C ARG A 791 -36.41 44.43 9.76
N LEU A 792 -37.54 44.54 9.06
CA LEU A 792 -37.96 43.54 8.07
C LEU A 792 -36.93 43.40 6.94
N GLU A 793 -36.44 44.51 6.37
CA GLU A 793 -35.44 44.44 5.29
C GLU A 793 -34.14 43.78 5.75
N ARG A 794 -33.71 44.01 7.00
CA ARG A 794 -32.55 43.33 7.59
C ARG A 794 -32.79 41.83 7.77
N LEU A 795 -33.94 41.44 8.33
CA LEU A 795 -34.30 40.02 8.49
C LEU A 795 -34.39 39.32 7.13
N LEU A 796 -34.96 39.99 6.12
CA LEU A 796 -34.98 39.49 4.74
C LEU A 796 -33.58 39.38 4.17
N ALA A 797 -32.71 40.37 4.32
CA ALA A 797 -31.32 40.29 3.88
C ALA A 797 -30.56 39.14 4.55
N CYS A 798 -30.68 38.99 5.88
CA CYS A 798 -30.13 37.85 6.62
C CYS A 798 -30.68 36.52 6.10
N ARG A 799 -31.97 36.44 5.77
CA ARG A 799 -32.57 35.24 5.16
C ARG A 799 -32.02 34.97 3.76
N ARG A 800 -31.86 35.99 2.91
CA ARG A 800 -31.27 35.85 1.57
C ARG A 800 -29.84 35.32 1.68
N VAL A 801 -29.04 35.90 2.57
CA VAL A 801 -27.66 35.46 2.81
C VAL A 801 -27.62 34.06 3.44
N SER A 802 -28.52 33.74 4.37
CA SER A 802 -28.67 32.40 4.94
C SER A 802 -28.96 31.35 3.86
N ILE A 803 -29.86 31.65 2.93
CA ILE A 803 -30.22 30.77 1.82
C ILE A 803 -29.08 30.64 0.79
N GLN A 804 -28.27 31.69 0.64
CA GLN A 804 -27.13 31.72 -0.28
C GLN A 804 -25.84 31.11 0.30
N GLY A 805 -25.64 31.18 1.62
CA GLY A 805 -24.42 30.77 2.31
C GLY A 805 -24.56 29.52 3.18
N GLY A 806 -25.78 29.16 3.58
CA GLY A 806 -26.12 28.01 4.43
C GLY A 806 -26.02 26.67 3.71
N GLU A 807 -25.09 26.54 2.77
CA GLU A 807 -24.91 25.35 1.95
C GLU A 807 -23.53 24.68 2.12
N ASN A 808 -22.61 25.30 2.87
CA ASN A 808 -21.26 24.75 3.14
C ASN A 808 -20.97 24.48 4.64
N LEU A 809 -21.89 24.81 5.55
CA LEU A 809 -21.67 24.69 7.00
C LEU A 809 -21.99 23.27 7.48
N GLY A 810 -20.94 22.45 7.51
CA GLY A 810 -20.97 21.04 7.90
C GLY A 810 -22.02 20.63 8.94
N LEU A 811 -22.87 19.70 8.51
CA LEU A 811 -23.59 18.63 9.21
C LEU A 811 -24.45 18.90 10.46
N LEU A 812 -24.33 20.01 11.22
CA LEU A 812 -25.06 20.16 12.50
C LEU A 812 -25.60 21.56 12.81
N HIS A 813 -25.29 22.62 12.07
CA HIS A 813 -25.65 24.01 12.44
C HIS A 813 -26.63 24.74 11.52
N GLU A 814 -26.98 24.18 10.36
CA GLU A 814 -28.02 24.77 9.48
C GLU A 814 -29.40 24.81 10.16
N GLY A 815 -29.69 23.84 11.03
CA GLY A 815 -30.89 23.86 11.86
C GLY A 815 -30.92 25.06 12.79
N SER A 816 -29.84 25.35 13.52
CA SER A 816 -29.88 26.43 14.53
C SER A 816 -30.09 27.81 13.94
N PHE A 817 -29.44 28.18 12.82
CA PHE A 817 -29.55 29.54 12.29
C PHE A 817 -30.86 29.78 11.52
N SER A 818 -31.32 28.80 10.73
CA SER A 818 -32.59 28.94 10.01
C SER A 818 -33.79 28.98 10.97
N VAL A 819 -33.74 28.19 12.04
CA VAL A 819 -34.72 28.20 13.13
C VAL A 819 -34.66 29.53 13.88
N TYR A 820 -33.46 30.00 14.20
CA TYR A 820 -33.26 31.29 14.86
C TYR A 820 -33.91 32.45 14.09
N LEU A 821 -33.60 32.57 12.79
CA LEU A 821 -34.23 33.59 11.95
C LEU A 821 -35.75 33.44 11.89
N ALA A 822 -36.27 32.21 11.87
CA ALA A 822 -37.72 31.98 11.82
C ALA A 822 -38.42 32.46 13.08
N ASP A 823 -37.79 32.34 14.24
CA ASP A 823 -38.31 32.90 15.49
C ASP A 823 -38.21 34.44 15.49
N GLU A 824 -37.12 35.03 14.98
CA GLU A 824 -37.01 36.49 14.84
C GLU A 824 -38.06 37.11 13.91
N PHE A 825 -38.41 36.45 12.80
CA PHE A 825 -39.52 36.89 11.94
C PHE A 825 -40.86 36.85 12.66
N VAL A 826 -41.06 35.87 13.54
CA VAL A 826 -42.29 35.75 14.33
C VAL A 826 -42.33 36.80 15.42
N ASP A 827 -41.22 37.03 16.12
CA ASP A 827 -41.12 38.09 17.13
C ASP A 827 -41.40 39.47 16.50
N TRP A 828 -40.78 39.76 15.35
CA TRP A 828 -41.06 40.96 14.56
C TRP A 828 -42.55 41.08 14.18
N ALA A 829 -43.18 39.98 13.78
CA ALA A 829 -44.59 39.98 13.39
C ALA A 829 -45.57 40.18 14.56
N ASN A 830 -45.12 39.97 15.81
CA ASN A 830 -45.93 40.19 17.02
C ASN A 830 -45.69 41.56 17.66
N GLU A 831 -44.79 42.37 17.13
CA GLU A 831 -44.53 43.70 17.67
C GLU A 831 -45.75 44.62 17.55
N ALA A 832 -45.90 45.49 18.55
CA ALA A 832 -47.00 46.44 18.58
C ALA A 832 -46.95 47.38 17.37
N GLY A 833 -48.11 47.60 16.74
CA GLY A 833 -48.23 48.44 15.54
C GLY A 833 -48.04 47.67 14.23
N GLN A 834 -47.95 46.35 14.26
CA GLN A 834 -47.91 45.52 13.07
C GLN A 834 -49.25 45.48 12.31
N THR A 835 -49.17 45.31 10.99
CA THR A 835 -50.34 45.25 10.09
C THR A 835 -50.30 44.00 9.22
N THR A 836 -51.48 43.53 8.78
CA THR A 836 -51.61 42.42 7.84
C THR A 836 -50.87 42.67 6.53
N GLU A 837 -50.83 43.92 6.07
CA GLU A 837 -50.11 44.32 4.86
C GLU A 837 -48.58 44.15 5.01
N ARG A 838 -48.00 44.56 6.15
CA ARG A 838 -46.56 44.37 6.42
C ARG A 838 -46.19 42.90 6.54
N ILE A 839 -47.01 42.10 7.22
CA ILE A 839 -46.78 40.65 7.28
C ILE A 839 -46.90 40.02 5.88
N GLY A 840 -47.86 40.46 5.07
CA GLY A 840 -47.97 40.06 3.66
C GLY A 840 -46.73 40.43 2.84
N LYS A 841 -46.12 41.59 3.09
CA LYS A 841 -44.84 42.01 2.49
C LYS A 841 -43.70 41.08 2.93
N ALA A 842 -43.63 40.71 4.20
CA ALA A 842 -42.64 39.74 4.70
C ALA A 842 -42.78 38.36 4.06
N ILE A 843 -44.00 37.83 3.94
CA ILE A 843 -44.27 36.54 3.26
C ILE A 843 -43.79 36.58 1.81
N ARG A 844 -44.06 37.68 1.08
CA ARG A 844 -43.56 37.86 -0.29
C ARG A 844 -42.03 37.93 -0.34
N GLY A 845 -41.42 38.71 0.54
CA GLY A 845 -39.96 38.81 0.65
C GLY A 845 -39.29 37.46 0.97
N LEU A 846 -39.91 36.63 1.82
CA LEU A 846 -39.45 35.27 2.11
C LEU A 846 -39.56 34.34 0.90
N ARG A 847 -40.61 34.48 0.07
CA ARG A 847 -40.72 33.75 -1.21
C ARG A 847 -39.62 34.16 -2.19
N GLU A 848 -39.36 35.46 -2.31
CA GLU A 848 -38.27 36.00 -3.13
C GLU A 848 -36.91 35.49 -2.64
N ALA A 849 -36.70 35.47 -1.31
CA ALA A 849 -35.49 34.93 -0.70
C ALA A 849 -35.32 33.42 -1.00
N GLU A 850 -36.40 32.64 -0.92
CA GLU A 850 -36.37 31.21 -1.25
C GLU A 850 -36.14 30.94 -2.74
N ALA A 851 -36.70 31.75 -3.63
CA ALA A 851 -36.45 31.65 -5.06
C ALA A 851 -34.96 31.84 -5.43
N MET A 852 -34.16 32.44 -4.54
CA MET A 852 -32.71 32.56 -4.72
C MET A 852 -31.93 31.30 -4.34
N SER A 853 -32.54 30.33 -3.64
CA SER A 853 -31.89 29.06 -3.31
C SER A 853 -31.41 28.36 -4.58
N ALA A 854 -30.20 27.81 -4.55
CA ALA A 854 -29.67 26.99 -5.63
C ALA A 854 -30.14 25.52 -5.53
N GLY A 855 -30.80 25.17 -4.42
CA GLY A 855 -31.21 23.81 -4.10
C GLY A 855 -30.01 22.87 -3.89
N PRO A 856 -30.24 21.57 -3.67
CA PRO A 856 -29.17 20.60 -3.38
C PRO A 856 -28.18 20.45 -4.55
N ILE A 857 -28.58 20.77 -5.78
CA ILE A 857 -27.68 20.80 -6.93
C ILE A 857 -26.65 21.95 -6.80
N GLY A 858 -27.04 23.08 -6.21
CA GLY A 858 -26.15 24.21 -5.94
C GLY A 858 -24.92 23.81 -5.13
N HIS A 859 -25.16 23.17 -3.99
CA HIS A 859 -24.12 22.58 -3.13
C HIS A 859 -23.19 21.64 -3.88
N LEU A 860 -23.78 20.67 -4.60
CA LEU A 860 -23.03 19.67 -5.35
C LEU A 860 -22.09 20.34 -6.36
N MET A 861 -22.55 21.41 -7.00
CA MET A 861 -21.73 22.15 -7.93
C MET A 861 -20.62 22.92 -7.21
N ASN A 862 -20.88 23.50 -6.03
CA ASN A 862 -19.83 24.15 -5.25
C ASN A 862 -18.70 23.17 -4.87
N ASP A 863 -19.06 21.97 -4.40
CA ASP A 863 -18.08 20.90 -4.13
C ASP A 863 -17.32 20.50 -5.40
N HIS A 864 -18.00 20.49 -6.55
CA HIS A 864 -17.40 20.19 -7.84
C HIS A 864 -16.34 21.23 -8.21
N PHE A 865 -16.61 22.53 -8.08
CA PHE A 865 -15.60 23.55 -8.37
C PHE A 865 -14.46 23.57 -7.36
N GLN A 866 -14.73 23.33 -6.07
CA GLN A 866 -13.67 23.21 -5.09
C GLN A 866 -12.75 22.02 -5.40
N ALA A 867 -13.34 20.89 -5.78
CA ALA A 867 -12.57 19.73 -6.23
C ALA A 867 -11.80 20.01 -7.52
N GLN A 868 -12.41 20.71 -8.48
CA GLN A 868 -11.78 21.11 -9.73
C GLN A 868 -10.58 22.03 -9.48
N ALA A 869 -10.72 23.04 -8.61
CA ALA A 869 -9.63 23.94 -8.22
C ALA A 869 -8.47 23.15 -7.58
N ILE A 870 -8.79 22.18 -6.72
CA ILE A 870 -7.76 21.32 -6.10
C ILE A 870 -7.04 20.45 -7.15
N ILE A 871 -7.77 19.86 -8.09
CA ILE A 871 -7.18 19.03 -9.15
C ILE A 871 -6.32 19.86 -10.10
N ASN A 872 -6.73 21.09 -10.40
CA ASN A 872 -5.96 22.02 -11.22
C ASN A 872 -4.71 22.56 -10.50
N GLY A 873 -4.59 22.37 -9.18
CA GLY A 873 -3.55 22.97 -8.36
C GLY A 873 -3.79 24.44 -8.03
N GLU A 874 -5.00 24.96 -8.25
CA GLU A 874 -5.43 26.31 -7.89
C GLU A 874 -5.74 26.42 -6.39
N ALA A 875 -6.03 25.29 -5.74
CA ALA A 875 -6.27 25.20 -4.30
C ALA A 875 -5.57 23.98 -3.69
N SER A 876 -5.12 24.10 -2.44
CA SER A 876 -4.53 22.97 -1.71
C SER A 876 -5.63 22.09 -1.11
N PRO A 877 -5.55 20.75 -1.20
CA PRO A 877 -6.50 19.87 -0.51
C PRO A 877 -6.43 20.07 1.01
N GLN A 878 -7.54 19.83 1.70
CA GLN A 878 -7.70 20.06 3.15
C GLN A 878 -6.56 19.46 4.00
N PHE A 879 -6.06 18.28 3.62
CA PHE A 879 -4.99 17.61 4.36
C PHE A 879 -3.62 18.32 4.27
N LEU A 880 -3.40 19.17 3.25
CA LEU A 880 -2.26 20.09 3.21
C LEU A 880 -2.48 21.35 4.05
N GLN A 881 -3.74 21.71 4.29
CA GLN A 881 -4.11 22.90 5.06
C GLN A 881 -4.04 22.69 6.59
N GLY A 882 -3.48 21.56 7.03
CA GLY A 882 -3.29 21.21 8.44
C GLY A 882 -4.57 20.80 9.20
N THR A 883 -5.72 20.69 8.52
CA THR A 883 -6.98 20.28 9.16
C THR A 883 -7.06 18.78 9.40
N ASP A 884 -6.37 17.98 8.57
CA ASP A 884 -6.15 16.56 8.81
C ASP A 884 -4.75 16.37 9.42
N PRO A 885 -4.65 16.04 10.73
CA PRO A 885 -3.36 15.91 11.39
C PRO A 885 -2.54 14.70 10.91
N ARG A 886 -3.12 13.78 10.11
CA ARG A 886 -2.47 12.55 9.65
C ARG A 886 -2.93 12.16 8.23
N PRO A 887 -2.52 12.91 7.20
CA PRO A 887 -2.78 12.52 5.83
C PRO A 887 -2.26 11.10 5.55
N ARG A 888 -3.11 10.29 4.93
CA ARG A 888 -2.80 8.93 4.50
C ARG A 888 -1.82 8.98 3.33
N VAL A 889 -0.94 7.98 3.24
CA VAL A 889 0.05 7.87 2.14
C VAL A 889 -0.62 7.83 0.76
N ASP A 890 -1.81 7.24 0.66
CA ASP A 890 -2.58 7.23 -0.59
C ASP A 890 -3.18 8.59 -0.97
N GLN A 891 -3.47 9.49 -0.01
CA GLN A 891 -3.82 10.89 -0.28
C GLN A 891 -2.64 11.62 -0.93
N TRP A 892 -1.44 11.46 -0.36
CA TRP A 892 -0.22 12.06 -0.90
C TRP A 892 0.15 11.53 -2.28
N LEU A 893 0.13 10.22 -2.47
CA LEU A 893 0.43 9.62 -3.77
C LEU A 893 -0.58 10.04 -4.84
N ALA A 894 -1.86 10.18 -4.49
CA ALA A 894 -2.89 10.66 -5.41
C ALA A 894 -2.68 12.13 -5.78
N TYR A 895 -2.37 12.98 -4.80
CA TYR A 895 -2.05 14.38 -5.03
C TYR A 895 -0.81 14.54 -5.92
N LEU A 896 0.31 13.89 -5.54
CA LEU A 896 1.55 13.92 -6.32
C LEU A 896 1.36 13.35 -7.73
N ALA A 897 0.55 12.29 -7.91
CA ALA A 897 0.24 11.77 -9.23
C ALA A 897 -0.51 12.79 -10.10
N ASN A 898 -1.49 13.50 -9.55
CA ASN A 898 -2.21 14.56 -10.27
C ASN A 898 -1.34 15.78 -10.57
N GLU A 899 -0.44 16.13 -9.66
CA GLU A 899 0.49 17.23 -9.84
C GLU A 899 1.54 16.90 -10.92
N SER A 900 2.08 15.68 -10.89
CA SER A 900 3.23 15.26 -11.72
C SER A 900 2.85 14.67 -13.08
N LEU A 901 1.60 14.19 -13.25
CA LEU A 901 1.17 13.44 -14.43
C LEU A 901 -0.07 14.10 -15.06
N ASP A 902 0.14 14.83 -16.16
CA ASP A 902 -0.93 15.58 -16.85
C ASP A 902 -2.14 14.69 -17.23
N PHE A 903 -1.89 13.44 -17.65
CA PHE A 903 -2.98 12.52 -18.00
C PHE A 903 -3.83 12.09 -16.80
N GLU A 904 -3.25 12.03 -15.60
CA GLU A 904 -4.01 11.70 -14.39
C GLU A 904 -4.82 12.91 -13.94
N ARG A 905 -4.29 14.13 -14.11
CA ARG A 905 -5.05 15.37 -13.90
C ARG A 905 -6.24 15.47 -14.86
N GLU A 906 -6.03 15.27 -16.16
CA GLU A 906 -7.11 15.27 -17.16
C GLU A 906 -8.17 14.21 -16.83
N ARG A 907 -7.72 13.02 -16.46
CA ARG A 907 -8.60 11.94 -16.02
C ARG A 907 -9.37 12.30 -14.77
N ALA A 908 -8.73 12.92 -13.78
CA ALA A 908 -9.36 13.32 -12.53
C ALA A 908 -10.46 14.35 -12.77
N LEU A 909 -10.25 15.32 -13.66
CA LEU A 909 -11.30 16.26 -14.09
C LEU A 909 -12.49 15.54 -14.73
N LYS A 910 -12.23 14.63 -15.69
CA LYS A 910 -13.30 13.82 -16.31
C LYS A 910 -14.04 12.93 -15.30
N ALA A 911 -13.31 12.35 -14.35
CA ALA A 911 -13.89 11.55 -13.27
C ALA A 911 -14.78 12.40 -12.36
N LEU A 912 -14.32 13.61 -12.03
CA LEU A 912 -15.07 14.58 -11.23
C LEU A 912 -16.36 15.00 -11.95
N ASP A 913 -16.28 15.36 -13.23
CA ASP A 913 -17.44 15.71 -14.04
C ASP A 913 -18.46 14.56 -14.11
N LEU A 914 -17.97 13.34 -14.30
CA LEU A 914 -18.84 12.17 -14.35
C LEU A 914 -19.54 11.92 -13.01
N LEU A 915 -18.80 11.95 -11.89
CA LEU A 915 -19.37 11.74 -10.56
C LEU A 915 -20.40 12.83 -10.23
N ALA A 916 -20.07 14.08 -10.48
CA ALA A 916 -20.97 15.21 -10.27
C ALA A 916 -22.22 15.12 -11.17
N ALA A 917 -22.10 14.63 -12.40
CA ALA A 917 -23.25 14.40 -13.28
C ALA A 917 -24.22 13.33 -12.72
N TYR A 918 -23.69 12.20 -12.21
CA TYR A 918 -24.52 11.16 -11.58
C TYR A 918 -25.19 11.67 -10.30
N ASP A 919 -24.45 12.38 -9.46
CA ASP A 919 -24.96 12.96 -8.23
C ASP A 919 -26.03 14.02 -8.52
N ALA A 920 -25.85 14.85 -9.56
CA ALA A 920 -26.82 15.85 -9.97
C ALA A 920 -28.09 15.21 -10.55
N ALA A 921 -27.94 14.15 -11.35
CA ALA A 921 -29.08 13.37 -11.85
C ALA A 921 -29.88 12.76 -10.70
N PHE A 922 -29.20 12.23 -9.69
CA PHE A 922 -29.85 11.69 -8.49
C PHE A 922 -30.61 12.76 -7.70
N LEU A 923 -29.99 13.89 -7.40
CA LEU A 923 -30.65 14.99 -6.71
C LEU A 923 -31.83 15.54 -7.52
N GLY A 924 -31.69 15.63 -8.83
CA GLY A 924 -32.75 16.03 -9.75
C GLY A 924 -33.97 15.10 -9.68
N GLU A 925 -33.77 13.78 -9.74
CA GLU A 925 -34.86 12.81 -9.61
C GLU A 925 -35.42 12.76 -8.18
N GLY A 926 -34.60 12.92 -7.15
CA GLY A 926 -35.05 13.01 -5.76
C GLY A 926 -35.96 14.22 -5.53
N MET A 927 -35.53 15.41 -5.97
CA MET A 927 -36.35 16.62 -5.94
C MET A 927 -37.64 16.47 -6.74
N ARG A 928 -37.59 15.81 -7.90
CA ARG A 928 -38.78 15.54 -8.73
C ARG A 928 -39.77 14.61 -8.02
N ALA A 929 -39.28 13.52 -7.44
CA ALA A 929 -40.12 12.58 -6.71
C ALA A 929 -40.84 13.27 -5.53
N LEU A 930 -40.11 14.17 -4.86
CA LEU A 930 -40.59 14.95 -3.73
C LEU A 930 -41.58 16.05 -4.08
N THR A 931 -41.38 16.71 -5.22
CA THR A 931 -42.29 17.76 -5.71
C THR A 931 -43.52 17.20 -6.42
N SER A 932 -43.60 15.88 -6.61
CA SER A 932 -44.77 15.26 -7.23
C SER A 932 -45.95 15.18 -6.24
N ASN A 933 -47.18 15.35 -6.74
CA ASN A 933 -48.43 15.35 -5.94
C ASN A 933 -48.72 14.07 -5.14
N LYS A 934 -47.88 13.04 -5.27
CA LYS A 934 -47.91 11.82 -4.45
C LYS A 934 -46.46 11.53 -4.06
N PRO A 935 -45.91 12.20 -3.04
CA PRO A 935 -44.56 11.90 -2.58
C PRO A 935 -44.54 10.42 -2.23
N ASN A 936 -43.78 9.65 -3.01
CA ASN A 936 -43.63 8.22 -2.76
C ASN A 936 -42.71 8.11 -1.54
N LEU A 937 -43.25 8.27 -0.34
CA LEU A 937 -42.52 8.24 0.94
C LEU A 937 -41.70 6.96 1.12
N ASN A 938 -42.11 5.86 0.47
CA ASN A 938 -41.31 4.63 0.37
C ASN A 938 -39.92 4.87 -0.26
N TRP A 939 -39.76 5.88 -1.12
CA TRP A 939 -38.50 6.24 -1.76
C TRP A 939 -37.50 6.81 -0.76
N LEU A 940 -37.91 7.69 0.16
CA LEU A 940 -37.02 8.24 1.20
C LEU A 940 -36.80 7.31 2.38
N GLN A 941 -37.81 6.54 2.79
CA GLN A 941 -37.72 5.67 3.96
C GLN A 941 -36.97 4.36 3.70
N ARG A 942 -36.98 3.82 2.46
CA ARG A 942 -36.33 2.53 2.17
C ARG A 942 -34.87 2.61 1.71
N HIS A 943 -34.36 3.81 1.38
CA HIS A 943 -33.10 3.90 0.66
C HIS A 943 -32.05 4.72 1.45
N SER A 944 -31.30 4.03 2.32
CA SER A 944 -29.95 4.46 2.67
C SER A 944 -29.02 4.11 1.51
N ILE A 945 -28.92 5.03 0.55
CA ILE A 945 -28.40 4.76 -0.79
C ILE A 945 -26.89 4.56 -0.78
N ASP A 946 -26.45 3.35 -1.15
CA ASP A 946 -25.13 3.12 -1.73
C ASP A 946 -25.20 3.32 -3.26
N ASP A 947 -24.05 3.30 -3.95
CA ASP A 947 -23.98 3.60 -5.40
C ASP A 947 -24.89 2.72 -6.25
N ALA A 948 -25.06 1.48 -5.81
CA ALA A 948 -25.89 0.54 -6.48
C ALA A 948 -27.36 0.96 -6.37
N GLN A 949 -27.79 1.46 -5.22
CA GLN A 949 -29.14 2.03 -5.11
C GLN A 949 -29.31 3.32 -5.94
N LEU A 950 -28.26 4.14 -6.10
CA LEU A 950 -28.27 5.37 -6.93
C LEU A 950 -28.62 5.07 -8.38
N VAL A 951 -27.94 4.08 -8.96
CA VAL A 951 -28.15 3.62 -10.35
C VAL A 951 -29.53 2.94 -10.49
N GLY A 952 -30.06 2.35 -9.42
CA GLY A 952 -31.37 1.68 -9.41
C GLY A 952 -32.52 2.67 -9.43
N VAL A 953 -32.37 3.79 -8.71
CA VAL A 953 -33.32 4.90 -8.68
C VAL A 953 -33.41 5.61 -10.03
N LEU A 954 -32.31 5.73 -10.77
CA LEU A 954 -32.30 6.34 -12.11
C LEU A 954 -32.89 5.43 -13.20
N ALA A 955 -33.21 4.17 -12.90
CA ALA A 955 -33.73 3.19 -13.86
C ALA A 955 -35.16 2.66 -13.55
N PRO A 956 -36.15 3.52 -13.21
CA PRO A 956 -37.43 3.05 -12.66
C PRO A 956 -38.28 2.24 -13.66
N ASP A 957 -38.01 2.30 -14.97
CA ASP A 957 -38.82 1.65 -16.01
C ASP A 957 -38.18 0.39 -16.65
N VAL A 958 -37.05 -0.15 -16.14
CA VAL A 958 -36.33 -1.22 -16.86
C VAL A 958 -36.01 -2.47 -16.01
N PRO A 959 -37.02 -3.23 -15.55
CA PRO A 959 -36.80 -4.53 -14.90
C PRO A 959 -36.14 -5.60 -15.80
N GLN A 960 -35.93 -5.34 -17.10
CA GLN A 960 -35.36 -6.31 -18.06
C GLN A 960 -33.89 -6.09 -18.44
N ARG A 961 -33.17 -5.12 -17.86
CA ARG A 961 -31.77 -4.84 -18.28
C ARG A 961 -30.81 -4.56 -17.13
N GLY A 962 -30.63 -5.54 -16.24
CA GLY A 962 -29.56 -5.51 -15.23
C GLY A 962 -28.14 -5.27 -15.79
N ALA A 963 -27.90 -5.52 -17.08
CA ALA A 963 -26.61 -5.26 -17.72
C ALA A 963 -26.24 -3.76 -17.82
N TYR A 964 -27.20 -2.84 -17.96
CA TYR A 964 -26.91 -1.39 -18.04
C TYR A 964 -26.51 -0.85 -16.65
N TYR A 965 -27.16 -1.36 -15.62
CA TYR A 965 -26.90 -1.02 -14.22
C TYR A 965 -25.47 -1.36 -13.78
N PHE A 966 -24.97 -2.56 -14.12
CA PHE A 966 -23.56 -2.91 -13.88
C PHE A 966 -22.59 -2.05 -14.71
N GLY A 967 -23.01 -1.63 -15.90
CA GLY A 967 -22.22 -0.74 -16.76
C GLY A 967 -21.96 0.62 -16.12
N ASP A 968 -22.93 1.21 -15.45
CA ASP A 968 -22.81 2.51 -14.80
C ASP A 968 -22.03 2.41 -13.48
N LEU A 969 -22.26 1.35 -12.68
CA LEU A 969 -21.50 1.10 -11.45
C LEU A 969 -20.00 0.91 -11.70
N THR A 970 -19.65 0.16 -12.75
CA THR A 970 -18.23 0.02 -13.14
C THR A 970 -17.62 1.33 -13.60
N THR A 971 -18.42 2.25 -14.14
CA THR A 971 -17.95 3.58 -14.56
C THR A 971 -17.73 4.50 -13.36
N ILE A 972 -18.66 4.50 -12.39
CA ILE A 972 -18.53 5.22 -11.12
C ILE A 972 -17.33 4.68 -10.33
N ALA A 973 -17.18 3.36 -10.25
CA ALA A 973 -16.01 2.71 -9.63
C ALA A 973 -14.72 3.15 -10.34
N GLY A 974 -14.71 3.10 -11.67
CA GLY A 974 -13.60 3.57 -12.51
C GLY A 974 -13.24 5.04 -12.21
N ALA A 975 -14.21 5.94 -12.16
CA ALA A 975 -14.00 7.35 -11.83
C ALA A 975 -13.35 7.52 -10.44
N ARG A 976 -13.80 6.75 -9.44
CA ARG A 976 -13.27 6.79 -8.07
C ARG A 976 -11.88 6.23 -7.88
N THR A 977 -11.35 5.49 -8.86
CA THR A 977 -9.91 5.20 -8.87
C THR A 977 -9.06 6.46 -9.07
N SER A 978 -9.67 7.61 -9.43
CA SER A 978 -9.06 8.92 -9.12
C SER A 978 -9.19 9.16 -7.62
N ARG A 979 -8.17 8.73 -6.88
CA ARG A 979 -8.16 8.80 -5.42
C ARG A 979 -8.29 10.24 -4.90
N LEU A 980 -7.72 11.22 -5.61
CA LEU A 980 -7.84 12.63 -5.26
C LEU A 980 -9.30 13.09 -5.38
N VAL A 981 -9.96 12.80 -6.52
CA VAL A 981 -11.39 13.12 -6.72
C VAL A 981 -12.25 12.42 -5.67
N SER A 982 -12.05 11.13 -5.46
CA SER A 982 -12.83 10.37 -4.47
C SER A 982 -12.61 10.86 -3.03
N GLN A 983 -11.56 11.62 -2.74
CA GLN A 983 -11.30 12.19 -1.41
C GLN A 983 -11.86 13.59 -1.27
N VAL A 984 -11.72 14.42 -2.31
CA VAL A 984 -12.13 15.82 -2.31
C VAL A 984 -13.62 15.97 -2.64
N PHE A 985 -14.16 15.06 -3.46
CA PHE A 985 -15.55 15.01 -3.91
C PHE A 985 -16.22 13.70 -3.42
N ASN A 986 -16.23 13.48 -2.10
CA ASN A 986 -16.84 12.28 -1.51
C ASN A 986 -18.25 12.53 -0.96
N ASN A 987 -19.22 12.65 -1.87
CA ASN A 987 -20.61 12.99 -1.49
C ASN A 987 -21.52 11.79 -1.23
N GLN A 988 -21.02 10.55 -1.26
CA GLN A 988 -21.87 9.35 -1.17
C GLN A 988 -22.82 9.33 0.04
N HIS A 989 -22.31 9.70 1.22
CA HIS A 989 -23.12 9.77 2.43
C HIS A 989 -23.87 11.10 2.55
N VAL A 990 -23.43 12.10 1.78
CA VAL A 990 -23.93 13.46 1.80
C VAL A 990 -25.14 13.62 0.90
N LEU A 991 -25.31 12.91 -0.22
CA LEU A 991 -26.43 13.18 -1.15
C LEU A 991 -27.82 12.96 -0.53
N SER A 992 -28.04 11.80 0.10
CA SER A 992 -29.33 11.52 0.77
C SER A 992 -29.56 12.42 1.98
N ASP A 993 -28.48 12.85 2.63
CA ASP A 993 -28.48 13.70 3.81
C ASP A 993 -28.72 15.17 3.41
N ALA A 994 -28.08 15.64 2.34
CA ALA A 994 -28.26 16.93 1.70
C ALA A 994 -29.68 17.08 1.17
N LEU A 995 -30.22 16.06 0.49
CA LEU A 995 -31.62 16.07 0.06
C LEU A 995 -32.56 16.13 1.27
N ARG A 996 -32.28 15.37 2.34
CA ARG A 996 -33.07 15.40 3.59
C ARG A 996 -32.99 16.73 4.32
N ARG A 997 -31.81 17.35 4.41
CA ARG A 997 -31.59 18.67 4.99
C ARG A 997 -32.26 19.76 4.17
N TRP A 998 -32.12 19.70 2.85
CA TRP A 998 -32.76 20.64 1.94
C TRP A 998 -34.29 20.57 2.11
N MET A 999 -34.87 19.37 2.14
CA MET A 999 -36.29 19.19 2.44
C MET A 999 -36.69 19.74 3.80
N ALA A 1000 -35.87 19.50 4.84
CA ALA A 1000 -36.13 20.03 6.17
C ALA A 1000 -36.15 21.56 6.11
N GLY A 1001 -35.19 22.18 5.42
CA GLY A 1001 -35.16 23.61 5.18
C GLY A 1001 -36.39 24.14 4.44
N VAL A 1002 -36.86 23.42 3.40
CA VAL A 1002 -38.11 23.76 2.69
C VAL A 1002 -39.31 23.67 3.63
N ALA A 1003 -39.40 22.61 4.43
CA ALA A 1003 -40.48 22.42 5.40
C ALA A 1003 -40.50 23.54 6.43
N TRP A 1004 -39.34 23.89 7.00
CA TRP A 1004 -39.18 24.99 7.95
C TRP A 1004 -39.58 26.33 7.36
N ARG A 1005 -39.11 26.69 6.16
CA ARG A 1005 -39.44 27.96 5.49
C ARG A 1005 -40.92 28.06 5.12
N ARG A 1006 -41.55 26.97 4.69
CA ARG A 1006 -43.00 26.92 4.46
C ARG A 1006 -43.76 27.12 5.77
N ALA A 1007 -43.38 26.41 6.82
CA ALA A 1007 -44.03 26.52 8.11
C ALA A 1007 -43.84 27.90 8.77
N GLU A 1008 -42.69 28.55 8.56
CA GLU A 1008 -42.45 29.96 8.92
C GLU A 1008 -43.46 30.89 8.24
N ARG A 1009 -43.66 30.76 6.91
CA ARG A 1009 -44.69 31.55 6.20
C ARG A 1009 -46.10 31.23 6.68
N VAL A 1010 -46.38 29.98 7.05
CA VAL A 1010 -47.66 29.59 7.67
C VAL A 1010 -47.85 30.28 9.02
N ARG A 1011 -46.83 30.35 9.88
CA ARG A 1011 -46.91 31.10 11.15
C ARG A 1011 -47.21 32.58 10.91
N LEU A 1012 -46.50 33.21 9.98
CA LEU A 1012 -46.74 34.62 9.63
C LEU A 1012 -48.18 34.83 9.12
N ALA A 1013 -48.68 33.92 8.27
CA ALA A 1013 -50.06 33.98 7.79
C ALA A 1013 -51.08 33.78 8.91
N LEU A 1014 -50.81 32.92 9.88
CA LEU A 1014 -51.65 32.73 11.07
C LEU A 1014 -51.70 34.00 11.92
N ILE A 1015 -50.57 34.70 12.11
CA ILE A 1015 -50.52 35.99 12.83
C ILE A 1015 -51.34 37.04 12.08
N ALA A 1016 -51.17 37.15 10.76
CA ALA A 1016 -51.94 38.09 9.96
C ALA A 1016 -53.45 37.79 10.01
N TYR A 1017 -53.82 36.52 9.93
CA TYR A 1017 -55.21 36.09 10.08
C TYR A 1017 -55.77 36.47 11.45
N HIS A 1018 -55.00 36.25 12.53
CA HIS A 1018 -55.40 36.61 13.89
C HIS A 1018 -55.55 38.12 14.08
N LEU A 1019 -54.65 38.94 13.51
CA LEU A 1019 -54.78 40.40 13.52
C LEU A 1019 -56.05 40.89 12.80
N GLU A 1020 -56.50 40.18 11.76
CA GLU A 1020 -57.69 40.54 10.99
C GLU A 1020 -59.00 40.05 11.65
N HIS A 1021 -58.98 38.87 12.28
CA HIS A 1021 -60.19 38.18 12.74
C HIS A 1021 -60.31 38.06 14.27
N ASP A 1022 -59.27 38.45 15.03
CA ASP A 1022 -59.16 38.29 16.50
C ASP A 1022 -59.25 36.82 16.98
N GLU A 1023 -59.08 35.87 16.05
CA GLU A 1023 -59.06 34.43 16.31
C GLU A 1023 -58.15 33.70 15.33
N TYR A 1024 -57.66 32.52 15.71
CA TYR A 1024 -56.93 31.64 14.79
C TYR A 1024 -57.91 30.75 14.00
N PRO A 1025 -57.59 30.40 12.73
CA PRO A 1025 -58.51 29.59 11.93
C PRO A 1025 -58.52 28.13 12.41
N GLU A 1026 -59.69 27.47 12.32
CA GLU A 1026 -59.85 26.05 12.71
C GLU A 1026 -59.00 25.09 11.85
N SER A 1027 -58.64 25.50 10.63
CA SER A 1027 -57.79 24.76 9.70
C SER A 1027 -56.86 25.71 8.94
N LEU A 1028 -55.89 25.19 8.17
CA LEU A 1028 -54.99 26.03 7.37
C LEU A 1028 -55.58 26.49 6.02
N GLU A 1029 -56.71 25.92 5.58
CA GLU A 1029 -57.32 26.24 4.28
C GLU A 1029 -57.75 27.71 4.13
N PRO A 1030 -58.28 28.41 5.17
CA PRO A 1030 -58.60 29.85 5.10
C PRO A 1030 -57.38 30.75 4.81
N LEU A 1031 -56.16 30.27 5.02
CA LEU A 1031 -54.94 31.02 4.69
C LEU A 1031 -54.65 31.01 3.17
N VAL A 1032 -55.21 30.04 2.43
CA VAL A 1032 -54.98 29.86 1.00
C VAL A 1032 -55.73 30.93 0.21
N GLY A 1033 -55.03 31.60 -0.71
CA GLY A 1033 -55.56 32.68 -1.53
C GLY A 1033 -55.23 34.05 -0.96
N SER A 1034 -55.68 34.33 0.27
CA SER A 1034 -55.46 35.63 0.93
C SER A 1034 -54.00 35.86 1.33
N TYR A 1035 -53.34 34.83 1.84
CA TYR A 1035 -51.97 34.92 2.36
C TYR A 1035 -51.00 33.99 1.62
N LEU A 1036 -51.43 32.74 1.42
CA LEU A 1036 -50.57 31.65 0.96
C LEU A 1036 -51.07 30.99 -0.33
N GLY A 1037 -50.14 30.42 -1.09
CA GLY A 1037 -50.46 29.45 -2.13
C GLY A 1037 -50.82 28.09 -1.54
N ARG A 1038 -51.61 27.30 -2.27
CA ARG A 1038 -52.05 25.96 -1.80
C ARG A 1038 -50.90 24.99 -1.51
N GLU A 1039 -49.79 25.13 -2.22
CA GLU A 1039 -48.59 24.31 -2.02
C GLU A 1039 -47.80 24.70 -0.76
N GLU A 1040 -47.98 25.91 -0.23
CA GLU A 1040 -47.20 26.41 0.91
C GLU A 1040 -47.73 25.91 2.25
N ILE A 1041 -49.02 25.59 2.32
CA ILE A 1041 -49.61 24.95 3.51
C ILE A 1041 -49.31 23.44 3.56
N ARG A 1042 -48.79 22.86 2.46
CA ARG A 1042 -48.46 21.42 2.37
C ARG A 1042 -47.06 21.14 2.89
N ASP A 1043 -46.98 20.18 3.80
CA ASP A 1043 -45.76 19.56 4.27
C ASP A 1043 -45.05 18.87 3.09
N PRO A 1044 -43.80 19.24 2.76
CA PRO A 1044 -43.08 18.67 1.63
C PRO A 1044 -42.78 17.17 1.77
N TYR A 1045 -42.89 16.59 2.96
CA TYR A 1045 -42.68 15.15 3.19
C TYR A 1045 -43.93 14.33 2.83
N THR A 1046 -45.11 14.79 3.23
CA THR A 1046 -46.38 14.04 3.05
C THR A 1046 -47.17 14.49 1.83
N GLY A 1047 -46.96 15.72 1.38
CA GLY A 1047 -47.84 16.40 0.45
C GLY A 1047 -49.18 16.79 1.08
N GLU A 1048 -49.44 16.46 2.35
CA GLU A 1048 -50.65 16.87 3.07
C GLU A 1048 -50.42 18.23 3.78
N PRO A 1049 -51.47 18.95 4.19
CA PRO A 1049 -51.29 20.15 5.00
C PRO A 1049 -50.45 19.89 6.26
N PHE A 1050 -49.67 20.89 6.69
CA PHE A 1050 -48.99 20.84 7.99
C PHE A 1050 -50.00 20.55 9.11
N GLY A 1051 -49.54 19.83 10.12
CA GLY A 1051 -50.37 19.57 11.29
C GLY A 1051 -50.63 20.87 12.03
N TRP A 1052 -51.91 21.16 12.31
CA TRP A 1052 -52.33 22.40 12.96
C TRP A 1052 -53.33 22.12 14.09
N LYS A 1053 -53.10 22.75 15.25
CA LYS A 1053 -54.00 22.67 16.40
C LYS A 1053 -54.21 24.07 17.00
N PRO A 1054 -55.32 24.76 16.69
CA PRO A 1054 -55.54 26.16 17.07
C PRO A 1054 -55.68 26.37 18.58
N ASP A 1055 -56.26 25.40 19.32
CA ASP A 1055 -56.39 25.50 20.78
C ASP A 1055 -55.16 24.96 21.54
N GLY A 1056 -54.12 24.55 20.81
CA GLY A 1056 -52.99 23.83 21.37
C GLY A 1056 -53.34 22.42 21.89
N PHE A 1057 -52.39 21.85 22.63
CA PHE A 1057 -52.53 20.51 23.22
C PHE A 1057 -52.76 20.59 24.73
N ASP A 1058 -53.37 19.53 25.28
CA ASP A 1058 -53.67 19.37 26.71
C ASP A 1058 -52.44 19.01 27.57
N LEU A 1059 -51.27 18.87 26.93
CA LEU A 1059 -49.98 18.59 27.53
C LEU A 1059 -48.92 19.55 26.99
N PRO A 1060 -47.87 19.86 27.76
CA PRO A 1060 -46.78 20.69 27.25
C PRO A 1060 -46.09 19.98 26.07
N LEU A 1061 -45.71 20.78 25.07
CA LEU A 1061 -44.93 20.32 23.93
C LEU A 1061 -43.46 20.20 24.34
N ALA A 1062 -42.83 19.07 24.04
CA ALA A 1062 -41.43 18.84 24.35
C ALA A 1062 -40.69 18.20 23.17
N GLU A 1063 -39.43 18.60 23.01
CA GLU A 1063 -38.47 17.89 22.18
C GLU A 1063 -37.87 16.76 23.02
N GLU A 1064 -38.07 15.53 22.58
CA GLU A 1064 -37.59 14.32 23.25
C GLU A 1064 -36.41 13.74 22.47
N TYR A 1065 -35.32 13.45 23.19
CA TYR A 1065 -34.21 12.69 22.66
C TYR A 1065 -33.90 11.49 23.55
N ARG A 1066 -33.99 10.28 22.97
CA ARG A 1066 -33.73 8.99 23.65
C ARG A 1066 -34.49 8.83 24.98
N GLY A 1067 -35.75 9.27 25.03
CA GLY A 1067 -36.58 9.20 26.23
C GLY A 1067 -36.34 10.32 27.26
N GLU A 1068 -35.45 11.27 26.97
CA GLU A 1068 -35.21 12.44 27.80
C GLU A 1068 -35.76 13.70 27.13
N ILE A 1069 -36.39 14.57 27.90
CA ILE A 1069 -36.81 15.89 27.44
C ILE A 1069 -35.57 16.77 27.31
N VAL A 1070 -35.24 17.17 26.08
CA VAL A 1070 -34.11 18.06 25.79
C VAL A 1070 -34.52 19.51 25.95
N LYS A 1071 -35.74 19.85 25.48
CA LYS A 1071 -36.27 21.21 25.49
C LYS A 1071 -37.79 21.18 25.60
N GLN A 1072 -38.36 21.91 26.56
CA GLN A 1072 -39.79 22.22 26.53
C GLN A 1072 -40.01 23.32 25.49
N ILE A 1073 -40.86 23.05 24.51
CA ILE A 1073 -41.07 23.95 23.37
C ILE A 1073 -42.22 24.92 23.66
N ALA A 1074 -43.32 24.44 24.25
CA ALA A 1074 -44.46 25.27 24.59
C ALA A 1074 -45.25 24.72 25.81
N PRO A 1075 -45.85 25.60 26.65
CA PRO A 1075 -46.81 25.19 27.67
C PRO A 1075 -48.16 24.73 27.07
N ILE A 1076 -49.02 24.22 27.95
CA ILE A 1076 -50.37 23.72 27.61
C ILE A 1076 -51.22 24.82 26.98
N GLY A 1077 -52.01 24.46 25.96
CA GLY A 1077 -52.99 25.34 25.34
C GLY A 1077 -52.42 26.42 24.41
N ILE A 1078 -51.14 26.35 24.05
CA ILE A 1078 -50.57 27.23 23.01
C ILE A 1078 -50.86 26.62 21.63
N PRO A 1079 -51.45 27.38 20.69
CA PRO A 1079 -51.67 26.91 19.33
C PRO A 1079 -50.37 26.38 18.72
N ALA A 1080 -50.45 25.28 17.98
CA ALA A 1080 -49.25 24.58 17.54
C ALA A 1080 -49.35 24.11 16.10
N LEU A 1081 -48.31 24.45 15.33
CA LEU A 1081 -48.04 23.93 14.01
C LEU A 1081 -46.94 22.86 14.13
N TRP A 1082 -47.04 21.76 13.39
CA TRP A 1082 -45.99 20.73 13.38
C TRP A 1082 -45.79 20.09 12.01
N CYS A 1083 -44.59 19.56 11.82
CA CYS A 1083 -44.20 18.73 10.68
C CYS A 1083 -43.70 17.37 11.21
N GLY A 1084 -44.17 16.29 10.61
CA GLY A 1084 -43.73 14.94 10.98
C GLY A 1084 -42.33 14.57 10.47
N GLY A 1085 -41.75 15.40 9.59
CA GLY A 1085 -40.47 15.14 8.94
C GLY A 1085 -40.44 13.86 8.12
N GLY A 1086 -39.23 13.38 7.79
CA GLY A 1086 -39.06 12.12 7.04
C GLY A 1086 -39.54 10.86 7.78
N ALA A 1087 -39.76 10.96 9.09
CA ALA A 1087 -40.28 9.87 9.92
C ALA A 1087 -41.82 9.84 10.01
N LEU A 1088 -42.50 10.80 9.36
CA LEU A 1088 -43.95 10.96 9.42
C LEU A 1088 -44.48 11.07 10.86
N ALA A 1089 -43.68 11.67 11.73
CA ALA A 1089 -43.96 11.68 13.14
C ALA A 1089 -45.30 12.36 13.46
N ALA A 1090 -46.07 11.74 14.34
CA ALA A 1090 -47.34 12.27 14.80
C ALA A 1090 -47.24 12.69 16.28
N PRO A 1091 -48.01 13.70 16.71
CA PRO A 1091 -48.19 14.04 18.12
C PRO A 1091 -48.67 12.82 18.91
N VAL A 1092 -47.89 12.39 19.90
CA VAL A 1092 -48.29 11.33 20.83
C VAL A 1092 -47.99 11.73 22.27
N LYS A 1093 -48.82 11.22 23.18
CA LYS A 1093 -48.62 11.38 24.62
C LYS A 1093 -47.54 10.39 25.09
N ARG A 1094 -46.46 10.90 25.68
CA ARG A 1094 -45.37 10.08 26.23
C ARG A 1094 -44.98 10.49 27.63
N GLN A 1095 -44.55 9.50 28.41
CA GLN A 1095 -43.80 9.75 29.64
C GLN A 1095 -42.31 9.81 29.29
N ALA A 1096 -41.70 10.98 29.45
CA ALA A 1096 -40.28 11.20 29.20
C ALA A 1096 -39.58 11.69 30.47
N ARG A 1097 -38.31 11.32 30.66
CA ARG A 1097 -37.51 11.76 31.82
C ARG A 1097 -37.17 13.25 31.65
N VAL A 1098 -37.31 14.04 32.70
CA VAL A 1098 -36.91 15.45 32.69
C VAL A 1098 -35.39 15.52 32.86
N GLY A 1099 -34.66 15.74 31.77
CA GLY A 1099 -33.21 15.92 31.79
C GLY A 1099 -32.83 17.32 32.29
N LYS A 1100 -31.73 17.45 33.05
CA LYS A 1100 -31.06 18.74 33.21
C LYS A 1100 -30.25 19.00 31.93
N PRO A 1101 -30.52 20.08 31.17
CA PRO A 1101 -29.73 20.39 29.98
C PRO A 1101 -28.25 20.55 30.37
N GLY A 1102 -27.36 19.76 29.76
CA GLY A 1102 -25.90 19.87 29.90
C GLY A 1102 -25.18 18.84 30.79
N ALA A 1103 -25.88 17.97 31.54
CA ALA A 1103 -25.23 16.94 32.37
C ALA A 1103 -24.95 15.66 31.58
N GLY A 1104 -23.98 15.71 30.67
CA GLY A 1104 -23.47 14.54 29.95
C GLY A 1104 -22.69 13.61 30.89
N GLY A 1105 -23.37 12.72 31.60
CA GLY A 1105 -22.70 11.68 32.39
C GLY A 1105 -23.57 11.09 33.49
N VAL A 1106 -23.74 9.77 33.42
CA VAL A 1106 -24.40 8.86 34.38
C VAL A 1106 -25.93 8.81 34.28
N SER A 1107 -26.40 7.64 33.83
CA SER A 1107 -27.81 7.20 33.87
C SER A 1107 -28.25 7.07 35.33
N ASP A 1108 -28.87 8.12 35.87
CA ASP A 1108 -29.56 8.04 37.14
C ASP A 1108 -31.01 7.64 36.85
N ASP A 1109 -31.37 6.38 37.15
CA ASP A 1109 -32.70 5.82 36.86
C ASP A 1109 -33.84 6.45 37.68
N ASN A 1110 -33.51 7.31 38.65
CA ASN A 1110 -34.46 8.01 39.51
C ASN A 1110 -34.91 9.40 39.01
N ARG A 1111 -34.64 9.77 37.74
CA ARG A 1111 -35.09 11.07 37.22
C ARG A 1111 -36.63 11.13 37.15
N PRO A 1112 -37.25 12.25 37.56
CA PRO A 1112 -38.70 12.43 37.45
C PRO A 1112 -39.13 12.34 35.98
N THR A 1113 -40.22 11.62 35.73
CA THR A 1113 -40.87 11.57 34.42
C THR A 1113 -41.98 12.60 34.34
N ALA A 1114 -42.13 13.24 33.20
CA ALA A 1114 -43.25 14.12 32.87
C ALA A 1114 -44.02 13.55 31.69
N THR A 1115 -45.34 13.69 31.71
CA THR A 1115 -46.16 13.36 30.54
C THR A 1115 -46.19 14.58 29.62
N VAL A 1116 -45.66 14.42 28.42
CA VAL A 1116 -45.51 15.49 27.42
C VAL A 1116 -46.11 15.05 26.09
N MET A 1117 -46.40 16.01 25.22
CA MET A 1117 -46.66 15.75 23.82
C MET A 1117 -45.33 15.76 23.06
N SER A 1118 -45.03 14.67 22.36
CA SER A 1118 -43.79 14.45 21.61
C SER A 1118 -44.13 14.00 20.19
N LEU A 1119 -43.26 14.30 19.21
CA LEU A 1119 -43.42 13.78 17.85
C LEU A 1119 -42.77 12.40 17.78
N GLN A 1120 -43.59 11.35 17.67
CA GLN A 1120 -43.08 9.99 17.55
C GLN A 1120 -43.20 9.51 16.10
N PRO A 1121 -42.14 8.92 15.52
CA PRO A 1121 -42.21 8.22 14.25
C PRO A 1121 -43.35 7.20 14.23
N VAL A 1122 -44.03 7.05 13.08
CA VAL A 1122 -45.14 6.08 12.92
C VAL A 1122 -44.65 4.62 12.98
N GLU A 1123 -43.36 4.38 12.75
CA GLU A 1123 -42.68 3.08 12.89
C GLU A 1123 -41.44 3.21 13.80
N GLU A 1124 -41.05 2.16 14.54
CA GLU A 1124 -39.84 2.10 15.40
C GLU A 1124 -38.53 2.13 14.58
N ILE A 1125 -38.34 3.19 13.79
CA ILE A 1125 -37.15 3.37 12.97
C ILE A 1125 -36.15 4.16 13.80
N TYR A 1126 -34.97 3.58 14.04
CA TYR A 1126 -33.88 4.14 14.85
C TYR A 1126 -33.17 5.37 14.24
N PHE A 1127 -33.66 5.89 13.11
CA PHE A 1127 -33.12 7.10 12.51
C PHE A 1127 -33.82 8.33 13.11
N TRP A 1128 -33.02 9.33 13.49
CA TRP A 1128 -33.55 10.62 13.94
C TRP A 1128 -34.56 11.17 12.92
N PRO A 1129 -35.68 11.74 13.39
CA PRO A 1129 -36.69 12.36 12.53
C PRO A 1129 -36.12 13.67 11.95
N THR A 1130 -35.27 13.54 10.94
CA THR A 1130 -34.70 14.67 10.20
C THR A 1130 -35.86 15.48 9.60
N GLY A 1131 -35.96 16.73 10.04
CA GLY A 1131 -37.00 17.67 9.60
C GLY A 1131 -38.33 17.61 10.38
N ALA A 1132 -38.46 16.80 11.44
CA ALA A 1132 -39.62 16.92 12.32
C ALA A 1132 -39.44 18.10 13.28
N PHE A 1133 -40.49 18.88 13.48
CA PHE A 1133 -40.44 20.05 14.35
C PHE A 1133 -41.80 20.47 14.86
N TRP A 1134 -41.76 21.23 15.96
CA TRP A 1134 -42.86 21.98 16.51
C TRP A 1134 -42.62 23.47 16.31
N MET A 1135 -43.69 24.20 16.01
CA MET A 1135 -43.68 25.65 15.95
C MET A 1135 -44.91 26.17 16.71
N PRO A 1136 -44.74 26.72 17.93
CA PRO A 1136 -45.83 27.39 18.60
C PRO A 1136 -46.26 28.62 17.79
N ALA A 1137 -47.56 28.81 17.62
CA ALA A 1137 -48.07 30.11 17.21
C ALA A 1137 -47.94 31.08 18.39
N PRO A 1138 -47.69 32.35 18.13
CA PRO A 1138 -47.63 33.35 19.18
C PRO A 1138 -48.99 33.55 19.85
N LYS A 1139 -48.96 34.15 21.04
CA LYS A 1139 -50.15 34.37 21.86
C LYS A 1139 -50.87 35.65 21.51
#